data_AF-A0A1F4M0E7-F1
#
_entry.id   AF-A0A1F4M0E7-F1
#
_cell.length_a   1.000
_cell.length_b   1.000
_cell.length_c   1.000
_cell.angle_alpha   90.00
_cell.angle_beta   90.00
_cell.angle_gamma   90.00
#
_symmetry.space_group_name_H-M   'P 1'
#
loop_
_entity.id
_entity.type
_entity.pdbx_description
1 polymer ?
#
loop_
_entity_poly.entity_id
_entity_poly.type
_entity_poly.pdbx_seq_one_letter_code
_entity_poly.pdbx_strand_id
1 'polypeptide(L)'
;MEGVAMLGRNDGLKARMSAWLLMLVFAVLQTACGGSSPDYVALTVPVSSGYPILGSTVTVKGANGLAVSAVGDAGTGIASFNASEVSKLGSPPFLVKSTGGKANGVTAGDYYSIATAASGRVNVTPITHLLAVQATGSIDAAGMDSLFAAGFDSSRSAALTSAVITSARTQVAQALKTTNPLIEMGTVDPLTVVFAFGDTHDALLDQIALTLRSAGVSLDALQTNVEAFAVTPIGQTPVLAVTKPFNRLVVFGDSLSDGGAYTAWASFAASGANRFVGTTPLQMLAAAAPYGGKFTTNPGTVWVENLAAVVGYDLKPANLMGGGQPSMNLSLPQLGGCTTCTNYAQGGSRVALQPGIGNVGTTANPVNAAVAQVGFAGNAAGAAVAATPVLLGAAAADYTVTNAFLGAATLPVVQQIDQHLASAYVTNGQFATTDLVIVLAGANDVFTQAGLAGAGAITADAAGQAVGAAAGALVAQVARIKAAGAKHVLVVGLPDMGVTPYGASAGAATAGALTALSRTAFNTTLTTNLAGVPGVAYLDPAPLFSAVVSSPSTYGFTKVIDSTSAQTALESAACGPNQTAQLTVSDSAISPSSLFCSVANLAQSISGTLRTPTADLTYVFADGVHPTTQMHKVLARHVQEKLGLLLVTAMVQ
;
A
#
# COMPACT_ATOMS: atom_id res chain seq x y z
N MET A 1 11.39 -3.76 -60.27
CA MET A 1 11.82 -4.91 -59.47
C MET A 1 12.61 -4.33 -58.29
N GLU A 2 11.96 -3.71 -57.29
CA GLU A 2 11.15 -4.34 -56.22
C GLU A 2 12.00 -5.27 -55.34
N GLY A 3 12.03 -5.20 -53.99
CA GLY A 3 11.46 -4.22 -53.04
C GLY A 3 11.54 -4.76 -51.58
N VAL A 4 11.44 -3.87 -50.57
CA VAL A 4 10.83 -4.03 -49.21
C VAL A 4 11.19 -5.27 -48.32
N ALA A 5 11.51 -5.19 -47.00
CA ALA A 5 11.98 -4.14 -46.07
C ALA A 5 12.34 -4.77 -44.67
N MET A 6 12.92 -3.98 -43.74
CA MET A 6 13.09 -4.23 -42.27
C MET A 6 14.17 -5.26 -41.86
N LEU A 7 14.88 -5.17 -40.72
CA LEU A 7 14.64 -4.52 -39.40
C LEU A 7 15.88 -3.73 -38.90
N GLY A 8 15.64 -2.65 -38.15
CA GLY A 8 16.69 -1.97 -37.36
C GLY A 8 16.15 -1.43 -36.04
N ARG A 9 16.85 -1.72 -34.93
CA ARG A 9 16.80 -1.04 -33.62
C ARG A 9 17.73 -1.76 -32.63
N ASN A 10 18.91 -1.22 -32.32
CA ASN A 10 19.68 -1.70 -31.15
C ASN A 10 20.62 -0.67 -30.49
N ASP A 11 20.53 0.62 -30.85
CA ASP A 11 21.49 1.65 -30.41
C ASP A 11 21.12 2.33 -29.07
N GLY A 12 19.94 2.03 -28.51
CA GLY A 12 19.45 2.65 -27.27
C GLY A 12 20.11 2.12 -25.97
N LEU A 13 20.62 0.88 -25.97
CA LEU A 13 21.13 0.25 -24.75
C LEU A 13 22.62 0.55 -24.49
N LYS A 14 23.45 0.61 -25.55
CA LYS A 14 24.89 0.83 -25.40
C LYS A 14 25.22 2.25 -24.91
N ALA A 15 24.52 3.27 -25.40
CA ALA A 15 24.71 4.66 -24.96
C ALA A 15 24.45 4.87 -23.45
N ARG A 16 23.56 4.08 -22.84
CA ARG A 16 23.20 4.22 -21.42
C ARG A 16 24.20 3.55 -20.47
N MET A 17 24.84 2.44 -20.85
CA MET A 17 25.89 1.83 -20.01
C MET A 17 27.21 2.62 -20.06
N SER A 18 27.52 3.27 -21.18
CA SER A 18 28.74 4.08 -21.31
C SER A 18 28.77 5.30 -20.38
N ALA A 19 27.63 5.94 -20.11
CA ALA A 19 27.55 7.13 -19.26
C ALA A 19 27.86 6.84 -17.78
N TRP A 20 27.35 5.72 -17.24
CA TRP A 20 27.59 5.31 -15.86
C TRP A 20 29.04 4.87 -15.61
N LEU A 21 29.66 4.20 -16.60
CA LEU A 21 31.07 3.82 -16.51
C LEU A 21 31.99 5.05 -16.60
N LEU A 22 31.62 6.08 -17.37
CA LEU A 22 32.37 7.34 -17.45
C LEU A 22 32.42 8.09 -16.12
N MET A 23 31.31 8.15 -15.38
CA MET A 23 31.28 8.80 -14.06
C MET A 23 32.19 8.11 -13.03
N LEU A 24 32.23 6.77 -13.03
CA LEU A 24 33.12 6.03 -12.13
C LEU A 24 34.60 6.24 -12.49
N VAL A 25 34.92 6.33 -13.78
CA VAL A 25 36.29 6.57 -14.29
C VAL A 25 36.77 7.99 -13.96
N PHE A 26 35.90 9.00 -14.01
CA PHE A 26 36.24 10.38 -13.62
C PHE A 26 36.59 10.53 -12.13
N ALA A 27 35.98 9.72 -11.25
CA ALA A 27 36.28 9.75 -9.82
C ALA A 27 37.63 9.12 -9.45
N VAL A 28 38.18 8.26 -10.31
CA VAL A 28 39.40 7.47 -10.01
C VAL A 28 40.67 8.05 -10.65
N LEU A 29 40.56 8.87 -11.71
CA LEU A 29 41.75 9.40 -12.42
C LEU A 29 42.41 10.66 -11.80
N GLN A 30 41.81 11.33 -10.80
CA GLN A 30 42.38 12.58 -10.26
C GLN A 30 43.57 12.42 -9.29
N THR A 31 43.96 11.20 -8.93
CA THR A 31 45.11 10.94 -8.03
C THR A 31 46.44 10.68 -8.74
N ALA A 32 46.49 10.72 -10.07
CA ALA A 32 47.68 10.35 -10.84
C ALA A 32 47.96 11.25 -12.07
N CYS A 33 48.23 12.54 -11.84
CA CYS A 33 49.21 13.38 -12.57
C CYS A 33 49.09 14.85 -12.13
N GLY A 34 50.22 15.51 -11.84
CA GLY A 34 50.24 16.92 -11.44
C GLY A 34 49.90 17.85 -12.61
N GLY A 35 48.75 18.50 -12.53
CA GLY A 35 48.32 19.61 -13.39
C GLY A 35 47.42 20.54 -12.57
N SER A 36 47.42 21.83 -12.89
CA SER A 36 46.67 22.88 -12.16
C SER A 36 45.20 22.48 -11.94
N SER A 37 44.79 22.38 -10.68
CA SER A 37 43.49 21.86 -10.26
C SER A 37 42.33 22.71 -10.83
N PRO A 38 41.31 22.10 -11.47
CA PRO A 38 40.10 22.81 -11.87
C PRO A 38 39.26 23.15 -10.63
N ASP A 39 38.58 24.30 -10.65
CA ASP A 39 37.63 24.67 -9.59
C ASP A 39 36.60 23.55 -9.36
N TYR A 40 36.48 23.08 -8.12
CA TYR A 40 35.49 22.07 -7.76
C TYR A 40 34.06 22.61 -7.90
N VAL A 41 33.13 21.73 -8.27
CA VAL A 41 31.69 22.03 -8.20
C VAL A 41 31.31 22.23 -6.74
N ALA A 42 30.85 23.44 -6.42
CA ALA A 42 30.34 23.75 -5.10
C ALA A 42 28.87 23.34 -4.98
N LEU A 43 27.99 23.86 -5.83
CA LEU A 43 26.55 23.59 -5.78
C LEU A 43 26.08 22.83 -7.01
N THR A 44 25.26 21.81 -6.77
CA THR A 44 24.51 21.07 -7.80
C THR A 44 23.01 21.26 -7.56
N VAL A 45 22.29 21.82 -8.53
CA VAL A 45 20.87 22.16 -8.44
C VAL A 45 20.06 21.37 -9.47
N PRO A 46 19.46 20.23 -9.09
CA PRO A 46 18.44 19.56 -9.90
C PRO A 46 17.12 20.35 -9.87
N VAL A 47 16.44 20.40 -11.00
CA VAL A 47 15.11 21.02 -11.12
C VAL A 47 14.08 19.98 -11.57
N SER A 48 13.04 19.76 -10.75
CA SER A 48 11.96 18.78 -11.05
C SER A 48 10.58 19.30 -10.65
N SER A 49 9.59 19.04 -11.51
CA SER A 49 8.16 19.22 -11.23
C SER A 49 7.38 17.93 -11.53
N GLY A 50 7.87 16.79 -11.03
CA GLY A 50 7.47 15.44 -11.43
C GLY A 50 8.20 14.95 -12.70
N TYR A 51 8.79 15.89 -13.45
CA TYR A 51 9.67 15.64 -14.59
C TYR A 51 10.89 16.56 -14.52
N PRO A 52 12.04 16.17 -15.13
CA PRO A 52 13.18 17.08 -15.31
C PRO A 52 12.75 18.36 -16.02
N ILE A 53 13.20 19.52 -15.52
CA ILE A 53 12.98 20.80 -16.21
C ILE A 53 14.20 21.11 -17.09
N LEU A 54 14.15 20.60 -18.32
CA LEU A 54 15.27 20.64 -19.27
C LEU A 54 15.48 22.06 -19.81
N GLY A 55 16.73 22.52 -19.81
CA GLY A 55 17.11 23.85 -20.31
C GLY A 55 16.56 25.03 -19.50
N SER A 56 16.18 24.82 -18.23
CA SER A 56 15.86 25.91 -17.31
C SER A 56 17.12 26.71 -16.94
N THR A 57 17.00 28.01 -16.73
CA THR A 57 18.10 28.81 -16.17
C THR A 57 17.96 28.83 -14.65
N VAL A 58 18.96 28.33 -13.95
CA VAL A 58 19.04 28.36 -12.49
C VAL A 58 19.94 29.51 -12.07
N THR A 59 19.48 30.34 -11.13
CA THR A 59 20.23 31.45 -10.56
C THR A 59 20.27 31.32 -9.03
N VAL A 60 21.46 31.39 -8.45
CA VAL A 60 21.69 31.43 -6.99
C VAL A 60 22.05 32.86 -6.61
N LYS A 61 21.34 33.45 -5.63
CA LYS A 61 21.51 34.85 -5.20
C LYS A 61 21.94 34.94 -3.73
N GLY A 62 23.02 35.70 -3.52
CA GLY A 62 23.56 36.03 -2.21
C GLY A 62 22.88 37.23 -1.56
N ALA A 63 23.00 37.32 -0.24
CA ALA A 63 22.50 38.44 0.57
C ALA A 63 23.21 39.78 0.29
N ASN A 64 24.35 39.74 -0.42
CA ASN A 64 25.07 40.90 -0.93
C ASN A 64 24.52 41.43 -2.28
N GLY A 65 23.40 40.88 -2.76
CA GLY A 65 22.77 41.24 -4.02
C GLY A 65 23.41 40.62 -5.27
N LEU A 66 24.58 39.99 -5.17
CA LEU A 66 25.23 39.29 -6.27
C LEU A 66 24.51 37.98 -6.57
N ALA A 67 24.56 37.56 -7.83
CA ALA A 67 23.97 36.31 -8.30
C ALA A 67 24.87 35.63 -9.33
N VAL A 68 24.77 34.31 -9.40
CA VAL A 68 25.44 33.46 -10.40
C VAL A 68 24.39 32.57 -11.05
N SER A 69 24.51 32.34 -12.37
CA SER A 69 23.52 31.59 -13.15
C SER A 69 24.18 30.48 -13.97
N ALA A 70 23.50 29.34 -14.05
CA ALA A 70 23.87 28.22 -14.90
C ALA A 70 22.61 27.63 -15.57
N VAL A 71 22.75 27.15 -16.80
CA VAL A 71 21.65 26.46 -17.51
C VAL A 71 21.64 25.00 -17.09
N GLY A 72 20.45 24.48 -16.75
CA GLY A 72 20.25 23.08 -16.44
C GLY A 72 20.50 22.20 -17.66
N ASP A 73 21.30 21.15 -17.49
CA ASP A 73 21.69 20.21 -18.55
C ASP A 73 20.48 19.68 -19.35
N ALA A 74 20.65 19.57 -20.66
CA ALA A 74 19.57 19.25 -21.59
C ALA A 74 19.09 17.79 -21.51
N GLY A 75 19.83 16.89 -20.83
CA GLY A 75 19.42 15.50 -20.58
C GLY A 75 18.88 15.25 -19.17
N THR A 76 19.30 16.05 -18.18
CA THR A 76 19.07 15.78 -16.75
C THR A 76 18.40 16.91 -15.96
N GLY A 77 18.35 18.13 -16.50
CA GLY A 77 17.81 19.30 -15.79
C GLY A 77 18.65 19.75 -14.58
N ILE A 78 19.92 19.36 -14.52
CA ILE A 78 20.85 19.69 -13.42
C ILE A 78 21.71 20.90 -13.81
N ALA A 79 21.69 21.94 -12.98
CA ALA A 79 22.63 23.06 -13.07
C ALA A 79 23.77 22.90 -12.06
N SER A 80 25.01 23.23 -12.45
CA SER A 80 26.21 23.10 -11.60
C SER A 80 26.97 24.42 -11.53
N PHE A 81 27.51 24.73 -10.35
CA PHE A 81 28.19 26.00 -10.06
C PHE A 81 29.56 25.77 -9.42
N ASN A 82 30.58 26.52 -9.83
CA ASN A 82 31.95 26.35 -9.34
C ASN A 82 32.18 27.07 -8.00
N ALA A 83 33.11 26.59 -7.18
CA ALA A 83 33.41 27.18 -5.86
C ALA A 83 33.85 28.66 -5.93
N SER A 84 34.60 29.05 -6.95
CA SER A 84 35.02 30.43 -7.21
C SER A 84 33.87 31.36 -7.65
N GLU A 85 32.72 30.80 -8.02
CA GLU A 85 31.50 31.54 -8.36
C GLU A 85 30.60 31.67 -7.13
N VAL A 86 30.32 30.56 -6.45
CA VAL A 86 29.46 30.55 -5.26
C VAL A 86 30.06 31.37 -4.11
N SER A 87 31.38 31.37 -3.93
CA SER A 87 32.06 32.18 -2.90
C SER A 87 31.85 33.70 -3.05
N LYS A 88 31.53 34.20 -4.25
CA LYS A 88 31.21 35.62 -4.50
C LYS A 88 29.86 36.02 -3.89
N LEU A 89 28.97 35.07 -3.61
CA LEU A 89 27.65 35.31 -3.02
C LEU A 89 27.71 35.62 -1.51
N GLY A 90 28.87 35.44 -0.88
CA GLY A 90 29.05 35.56 0.56
C GLY A 90 28.61 34.31 1.32
N SER A 91 28.13 34.48 2.55
CA SER A 91 27.68 33.37 3.40
C SER A 91 26.25 32.93 3.06
N PRO A 92 25.93 31.62 3.12
CA PRO A 92 24.55 31.13 3.06
C PRO A 92 23.75 31.57 4.31
N PRO A 93 22.40 31.55 4.27
CA PRO A 93 21.57 30.98 3.20
C PRO A 93 21.41 31.87 1.96
N PHE A 94 21.34 31.23 0.79
CA PHE A 94 21.08 31.86 -0.51
C PHE A 94 19.66 31.56 -1.01
N LEU A 95 19.07 32.48 -1.76
CA LEU A 95 17.85 32.20 -2.53
C LEU A 95 18.22 31.58 -3.88
N VAL A 96 17.51 30.53 -4.29
CA VAL A 96 17.69 29.88 -5.58
C VAL A 96 16.41 30.06 -6.38
N LYS A 97 16.53 30.47 -7.65
CA LYS A 97 15.45 30.54 -8.63
C LYS A 97 15.76 29.65 -9.82
N SER A 98 14.79 28.88 -10.30
CA SER A 98 14.80 28.30 -11.65
C SER A 98 13.75 29.00 -12.49
N THR A 99 14.08 29.32 -13.75
CA THR A 99 13.16 29.98 -14.69
C THR A 99 13.20 29.37 -16.09
N GLY A 100 12.02 29.30 -16.71
CA GLY A 100 11.83 28.74 -18.04
C GLY A 100 12.21 27.25 -18.15
N GLY A 101 12.69 26.85 -19.33
CA GLY A 101 12.91 25.44 -19.66
C GLY A 101 11.61 24.68 -19.90
N LYS A 102 11.70 23.36 -20.06
CA LYS A 102 10.55 22.50 -20.36
C LYS A 102 10.51 21.23 -19.50
N ALA A 103 9.37 21.01 -18.86
CA ALA A 103 9.02 19.75 -18.21
C ALA A 103 8.10 18.95 -19.14
N ASN A 104 8.52 17.77 -19.57
CA ASN A 104 7.79 16.91 -20.53
C ASN A 104 7.29 17.67 -21.79
N GLY A 105 8.13 18.54 -22.35
CA GLY A 105 7.83 19.35 -23.55
C GLY A 105 7.00 20.62 -23.32
N VAL A 106 6.36 20.76 -22.16
CA VAL A 106 5.58 21.94 -21.73
C VAL A 106 6.50 22.94 -21.03
N THR A 107 6.33 24.24 -21.28
CA THR A 107 7.07 25.29 -20.58
C THR A 107 6.80 25.24 -19.08
N ALA A 108 7.86 25.20 -18.27
CA ALA A 108 7.72 25.25 -16.82
C ALA A 108 7.49 26.67 -16.30
N GLY A 109 6.82 26.77 -15.14
CA GLY A 109 6.78 28.00 -14.36
C GLY A 109 8.06 28.20 -13.54
N ASP A 110 8.18 29.37 -12.92
CA ASP A 110 9.34 29.72 -12.10
C ASP A 110 9.23 29.08 -10.70
N TYR A 111 10.32 28.44 -10.26
CA TYR A 111 10.38 27.73 -8.98
C TYR A 111 11.52 28.22 -8.11
N TYR A 112 11.32 28.18 -6.79
CA TYR A 112 12.26 28.69 -5.81
C TYR A 112 12.75 27.61 -4.84
N SER A 113 13.88 27.89 -4.20
CA SER A 113 14.44 27.09 -3.11
C SER A 113 15.39 27.92 -2.25
N ILE A 114 15.89 27.34 -1.15
CA ILE A 114 16.86 27.94 -0.25
C ILE A 114 18.08 27.02 -0.16
N ALA A 115 19.26 27.55 -0.49
CA ALA A 115 20.53 26.87 -0.27
C ALA A 115 21.07 27.23 1.13
N THR A 116 21.07 26.28 2.06
CA THR A 116 21.56 26.49 3.44
C THR A 116 23.06 26.31 3.61
N ALA A 117 23.76 25.84 2.57
CA ALA A 117 25.20 25.63 2.54
C ALA A 117 25.82 26.22 1.26
N ALA A 118 27.10 26.57 1.32
CA ALA A 118 27.87 27.05 0.16
C ALA A 118 28.33 25.90 -0.77
N SER A 119 28.10 24.64 -0.39
CA SER A 119 28.36 23.48 -1.23
C SER A 119 27.37 22.33 -0.96
N GLY A 120 27.27 21.39 -1.89
CA GLY A 120 26.39 20.23 -1.83
C GLY A 120 25.30 20.25 -2.91
N ARG A 121 24.16 19.62 -2.61
CA ARG A 121 22.99 19.55 -3.50
C ARG A 121 21.83 20.35 -2.91
N VAL A 122 21.14 21.13 -3.74
CA VAL A 122 19.97 21.93 -3.36
C VAL A 122 18.90 21.73 -4.42
N ASN A 123 17.76 21.15 -4.06
CA ASN A 123 16.72 20.87 -5.05
C ASN A 123 15.85 22.11 -5.33
N VAL A 124 15.36 22.25 -6.56
CA VAL A 124 14.31 23.22 -6.91
C VAL A 124 13.10 22.45 -7.45
N THR A 125 12.04 22.40 -6.64
CA THR A 125 10.80 21.66 -6.92
C THR A 125 9.57 22.43 -6.41
N PRO A 126 8.33 22.07 -6.78
CA PRO A 126 7.12 22.60 -6.16
C PRO A 126 7.11 22.54 -4.62
N ILE A 127 7.71 21.50 -4.01
CA ILE A 127 7.83 21.41 -2.54
C ILE A 127 8.80 22.47 -2.02
N THR A 128 9.99 22.61 -2.62
CA THR A 128 10.96 23.60 -2.16
C THR A 128 10.51 25.03 -2.45
N HIS A 129 9.67 25.25 -3.46
CA HIS A 129 9.01 26.53 -3.71
C HIS A 129 8.12 26.90 -2.52
N LEU A 130 7.20 26.01 -2.10
CA LEU A 130 6.34 26.24 -0.92
C LEU A 130 7.16 26.46 0.37
N LEU A 131 8.29 25.77 0.52
CA LEU A 131 9.21 25.99 1.65
C LEU A 131 9.93 27.35 1.59
N ALA A 132 10.37 27.77 0.39
CA ALA A 132 11.06 29.05 0.20
C ALA A 132 10.12 30.24 0.41
N VAL A 133 8.90 30.16 -0.12
CA VAL A 133 7.77 31.02 0.22
C VAL A 133 7.62 31.13 1.73
N GLN A 134 7.40 29.99 2.40
CA GLN A 134 6.98 29.98 3.79
C GLN A 134 8.08 30.43 4.75
N ALA A 135 9.33 30.07 4.46
CA ALA A 135 10.47 30.51 5.26
C ALA A 135 10.81 32.01 5.04
N THR A 136 10.50 32.58 3.87
CA THR A 136 10.78 34.01 3.59
C THR A 136 9.62 34.96 3.96
N GLY A 137 8.40 34.44 4.11
CA GLY A 137 7.19 35.24 4.33
C GLY A 137 6.73 35.97 3.07
N SER A 138 6.92 35.35 1.89
CA SER A 138 6.36 35.82 0.62
C SER A 138 4.92 35.29 0.44
N ILE A 139 4.06 36.02 -0.30
CA ILE A 139 2.60 35.76 -0.37
C ILE A 139 2.17 35.04 -1.67
N ASP A 140 3.01 35.10 -2.70
CA ASP A 140 2.83 34.39 -3.98
C ASP A 140 4.18 34.30 -4.73
N ALA A 141 4.15 33.72 -5.94
CA ALA A 141 5.29 33.71 -6.85
C ALA A 141 5.78 35.14 -7.19
N ALA A 142 4.90 36.14 -7.28
CA ALA A 142 5.27 37.53 -7.57
C ALA A 142 5.99 38.21 -6.39
N GLY A 143 5.67 37.83 -5.16
CA GLY A 143 6.38 38.18 -3.93
C GLY A 143 7.77 37.54 -3.89
N MET A 144 7.88 36.27 -4.28
CA MET A 144 9.18 35.60 -4.44
C MET A 144 10.02 36.23 -5.56
N ASP A 145 9.42 36.64 -6.68
CA ASP A 145 10.07 37.43 -7.73
C ASP A 145 10.58 38.77 -7.20
N SER A 146 9.76 39.50 -6.46
CA SER A 146 10.12 40.79 -5.87
C SER A 146 11.25 40.66 -4.86
N LEU A 147 11.19 39.63 -4.01
CA LEU A 147 12.24 39.27 -3.05
C LEU A 147 13.53 38.90 -3.79
N PHE A 148 13.48 38.02 -4.80
CA PHE A 148 14.65 37.60 -5.56
C PHE A 148 15.25 38.75 -6.37
N ALA A 149 14.43 39.63 -6.97
CA ALA A 149 14.90 40.77 -7.75
C ALA A 149 15.62 41.81 -6.88
N ALA A 150 14.97 42.29 -5.82
CA ALA A 150 15.45 43.45 -5.05
C ALA A 150 15.39 43.31 -3.52
N GLY A 151 14.59 42.38 -2.98
CA GLY A 151 14.33 42.29 -1.54
C GLY A 151 15.24 41.36 -0.71
N PHE A 152 16.08 40.53 -1.34
CA PHE A 152 16.93 39.57 -0.62
C PHE A 152 18.25 40.20 -0.16
N ASP A 153 18.27 40.61 1.11
CA ASP A 153 19.39 41.29 1.78
C ASP A 153 19.95 40.48 2.98
N SER A 154 20.90 41.07 3.71
CA SER A 154 21.51 40.46 4.90
C SER A 154 20.53 40.26 6.07
N SER A 155 19.48 41.08 6.19
CA SER A 155 18.45 40.94 7.22
C SER A 155 17.54 39.75 6.92
N ARG A 156 17.07 39.63 5.67
CA ARG A 156 16.27 38.50 5.20
C ARG A 156 17.06 37.19 5.24
N SER A 157 18.33 37.20 4.83
CA SER A 157 19.19 36.00 4.91
C SER A 157 19.43 35.57 6.37
N ALA A 158 19.69 36.52 7.29
CA ALA A 158 19.85 36.20 8.71
C ALA A 158 18.56 35.66 9.38
N ALA A 159 17.37 36.01 8.87
CA ALA A 159 16.10 35.49 9.36
C ALA A 159 15.86 34.02 8.98
N LEU A 160 16.48 33.51 7.91
CA LEU A 160 16.35 32.13 7.41
C LEU A 160 17.16 31.11 8.25
N THR A 161 16.92 31.11 9.56
CA THR A 161 17.55 30.17 10.50
C THR A 161 17.05 28.74 10.31
N SER A 162 17.81 27.74 10.75
CA SER A 162 17.41 26.33 10.73
C SER A 162 16.08 26.07 11.46
N ALA A 163 15.76 26.86 12.49
CA ALA A 163 14.48 26.79 13.20
C ALA A 163 13.31 27.28 12.33
N VAL A 164 13.49 28.38 11.59
CA VAL A 164 12.48 28.90 10.65
C VAL A 164 12.25 27.90 9.50
N ILE A 165 13.32 27.34 8.93
CA ILE A 165 13.21 26.32 7.86
C ILE A 165 12.51 25.05 8.36
N THR A 166 12.79 24.60 9.58
CA THR A 166 12.11 23.45 10.21
C THR A 166 10.63 23.74 10.47
N SER A 167 10.30 24.96 10.90
CA SER A 167 8.93 25.41 11.12
C SER A 167 8.15 25.47 9.80
N ALA A 168 8.73 26.08 8.76
CA ALA A 168 8.17 26.13 7.42
C ALA A 168 7.90 24.73 6.85
N ARG A 169 8.84 23.78 7.04
CA ARG A 169 8.64 22.37 6.65
C ARG A 169 7.47 21.70 7.37
N THR A 170 7.33 21.97 8.67
CA THR A 170 6.20 21.43 9.46
C THR A 170 4.86 21.99 8.96
N GLN A 171 4.81 23.28 8.62
CA GLN A 171 3.60 23.94 8.12
C GLN A 171 3.23 23.48 6.70
N VAL A 172 4.20 23.37 5.78
CA VAL A 172 3.98 22.83 4.42
C VAL A 172 3.49 21.38 4.48
N ALA A 173 4.09 20.54 5.32
CA ALA A 173 3.64 19.16 5.50
C ALA A 173 2.19 19.09 6.03
N GLN A 174 1.82 19.96 6.97
CA GLN A 174 0.47 20.02 7.52
C GLN A 174 -0.56 20.52 6.50
N ALA A 175 -0.25 21.57 5.74
CA ALA A 175 -1.13 22.11 4.70
C ALA A 175 -1.34 21.12 3.54
N LEU A 176 -0.29 20.38 3.15
CA LEU A 176 -0.40 19.29 2.20
C LEU A 176 -1.34 18.18 2.69
N LYS A 177 -1.20 17.73 3.95
CA LYS A 177 -2.12 16.75 4.56
C LYS A 177 -3.55 17.25 4.67
N THR A 178 -3.76 18.53 4.92
CA THR A 178 -5.10 19.13 4.95
C THR A 178 -5.73 19.18 3.56
N THR A 179 -4.92 19.39 2.51
CA THR A 179 -5.37 19.41 1.11
C THR A 179 -5.60 18.00 0.56
N ASN A 180 -4.78 17.02 0.96
CA ASN A 180 -5.01 15.60 0.71
C ASN A 180 -4.34 14.75 1.83
N PRO A 181 -5.12 14.05 2.67
CA PRO A 181 -4.61 13.29 3.81
C PRO A 181 -3.76 12.06 3.44
N LEU A 182 -3.67 11.71 2.15
CA LEU A 182 -2.80 10.65 1.66
C LEU A 182 -1.36 11.13 1.38
N ILE A 183 -1.13 12.45 1.29
CA ILE A 183 0.19 13.03 1.05
C ILE A 183 1.03 12.97 2.32
N GLU A 184 2.19 12.31 2.23
CA GLU A 184 3.19 12.25 3.29
C GLU A 184 4.54 12.78 2.77
N MET A 185 5.03 13.90 3.33
CA MET A 185 6.38 14.42 3.01
C MET A 185 7.52 13.56 3.57
N GLY A 186 7.22 12.56 4.41
CA GLY A 186 8.21 11.71 5.05
C GLY A 186 9.15 12.47 6.02
N THR A 187 10.16 11.75 6.52
CA THR A 187 11.15 12.28 7.47
C THR A 187 12.35 12.95 6.79
N VAL A 188 12.56 12.74 5.49
CA VAL A 188 13.70 13.29 4.74
C VAL A 188 13.53 14.78 4.44
N ASP A 189 14.62 15.55 4.48
CA ASP A 189 14.61 16.98 4.13
C ASP A 189 14.58 17.19 2.59
N PRO A 190 13.51 17.76 2.01
CA PRO A 190 13.40 17.98 0.58
C PRO A 190 14.40 19.03 0.03
N LEU A 191 15.03 19.86 0.87
CA LEU A 191 16.07 20.77 0.40
C LEU A 191 17.35 20.03 0.00
N THR A 192 17.66 18.92 0.68
CA THR A 192 18.96 18.22 0.60
C THR A 192 18.89 16.78 0.07
N VAL A 193 17.71 16.16 0.03
CA VAL A 193 17.53 14.79 -0.52
C VAL A 193 17.92 14.70 -1.99
N VAL A 194 18.41 13.53 -2.42
CA VAL A 194 18.64 13.29 -3.85
C VAL A 194 17.30 12.90 -4.51
N PHE A 195 16.57 13.87 -5.07
CA PHE A 195 15.54 13.56 -6.07
C PHE A 195 16.23 12.96 -7.31
N ALA A 196 15.72 11.81 -7.76
CA ALA A 196 16.16 11.12 -8.96
C ALA A 196 14.96 10.62 -9.77
N PHE A 197 15.07 10.62 -11.10
CA PHE A 197 13.92 10.37 -11.97
C PHE A 197 13.33 8.97 -11.81
N GLY A 198 12.05 8.93 -11.41
CA GLY A 198 11.31 7.69 -11.12
C GLY A 198 11.56 7.12 -9.71
N ASP A 199 12.10 7.91 -8.78
CA ASP A 199 12.22 7.54 -7.37
C ASP A 199 10.91 7.71 -6.58
N THR A 200 10.97 7.48 -5.27
CA THR A 200 9.82 7.64 -4.35
C THR A 200 9.44 9.10 -4.06
N HIS A 201 10.32 10.06 -4.33
CA HIS A 201 10.10 11.48 -4.11
C HIS A 201 9.47 12.16 -5.34
N ASP A 202 9.74 11.68 -6.54
CA ASP A 202 8.98 12.05 -7.75
C ASP A 202 7.50 11.66 -7.59
N ALA A 203 7.20 10.49 -7.02
CA ALA A 203 5.82 10.10 -6.74
C ALA A 203 5.09 11.07 -5.80
N LEU A 204 5.81 11.71 -4.86
CA LEU A 204 5.26 12.77 -4.01
C LEU A 204 5.01 14.07 -4.79
N LEU A 205 5.92 14.46 -5.70
CA LEU A 205 5.72 15.62 -6.58
C LEU A 205 4.52 15.40 -7.52
N ASP A 206 4.40 14.21 -8.09
CA ASP A 206 3.25 13.81 -8.89
C ASP A 206 1.96 13.85 -8.07
N GLN A 207 1.95 13.26 -6.86
CA GLN A 207 0.78 13.32 -5.96
C GLN A 207 0.35 14.76 -5.68
N ILE A 208 1.28 15.70 -5.45
CA ILE A 208 0.97 17.11 -5.20
C ILE A 208 0.38 17.74 -6.46
N ALA A 209 1.06 17.64 -7.60
CA ALA A 209 0.59 18.18 -8.88
C ALA A 209 -0.80 17.64 -9.29
N LEU A 210 -1.06 16.38 -8.95
CA LEU A 210 -2.29 15.66 -9.26
C LEU A 210 -3.43 15.98 -8.29
N THR A 211 -3.11 16.15 -6.99
CA THR A 211 -4.04 16.65 -5.98
C THR A 211 -4.54 18.04 -6.35
N LEU A 212 -3.61 18.94 -6.68
CA LEU A 212 -3.92 20.29 -7.17
C LEU A 212 -4.89 20.26 -8.37
N ARG A 213 -4.59 19.44 -9.40
CA ARG A 213 -5.49 19.25 -10.56
C ARG A 213 -6.87 18.70 -10.17
N SER A 214 -6.93 17.69 -9.32
CA SER A 214 -8.20 17.04 -8.93
C SER A 214 -9.10 17.92 -8.06
N ALA A 215 -8.50 18.80 -7.25
CA ALA A 215 -9.22 19.78 -6.42
C ALA A 215 -9.56 21.07 -7.19
N GLY A 216 -9.02 21.28 -8.39
CA GLY A 216 -9.13 22.55 -9.12
C GLY A 216 -8.32 23.71 -8.50
N VAL A 217 -7.28 23.38 -7.72
CA VAL A 217 -6.49 24.31 -6.90
C VAL A 217 -5.12 24.53 -7.57
N SER A 218 -4.65 25.78 -7.66
CA SER A 218 -3.29 26.08 -8.16
C SER A 218 -2.23 25.91 -7.06
N LEU A 219 -0.94 25.90 -7.42
CA LEU A 219 0.14 25.91 -6.43
C LEU A 219 0.06 27.14 -5.52
N ASP A 220 -0.34 28.29 -6.07
CA ASP A 220 -0.51 29.56 -5.34
C ASP A 220 -1.68 29.47 -4.34
N ALA A 221 -2.78 28.80 -4.70
CA ALA A 221 -3.91 28.58 -3.80
C ALA A 221 -3.58 27.57 -2.68
N LEU A 222 -2.71 26.59 -2.94
CA LEU A 222 -2.14 25.73 -1.89
C LEU A 222 -1.20 26.52 -0.97
N GLN A 223 -0.40 27.43 -1.53
CA GLN A 223 0.43 28.36 -0.75
C GLN A 223 -0.42 29.20 0.21
N THR A 224 -1.56 29.76 -0.23
CA THR A 224 -2.48 30.50 0.65
C THR A 224 -2.91 29.66 1.86
N ASN A 225 -3.08 28.34 1.69
CA ASN A 225 -3.37 27.45 2.81
C ASN A 225 -2.17 27.30 3.76
N VAL A 226 -0.94 27.15 3.25
CA VAL A 226 0.29 27.11 4.08
C VAL A 226 0.40 28.37 4.94
N GLU A 227 0.16 29.54 4.35
CA GLU A 227 0.20 30.84 5.05
C GLU A 227 -0.91 30.95 6.12
N ALA A 228 -2.12 30.46 5.84
CA ALA A 228 -3.19 30.41 6.83
C ALA A 228 -2.83 29.53 8.05
N PHE A 229 -2.09 28.42 7.85
CA PHE A 229 -1.52 27.64 8.95
C PHE A 229 -0.46 28.42 9.73
N ALA A 230 0.33 29.28 9.08
CA ALA A 230 1.39 30.07 9.70
C ALA A 230 0.89 31.16 10.66
N VAL A 231 -0.29 31.74 10.39
CA VAL A 231 -0.93 32.74 11.26
C VAL A 231 -1.55 32.11 12.51
N THR A 232 -1.71 30.79 12.56
CA THR A 232 -2.17 30.10 13.77
C THR A 232 -1.04 30.02 14.81
N PRO A 233 -1.27 30.44 16.08
CA PRO A 233 -0.25 30.36 17.12
C PRO A 233 0.30 28.95 17.32
N ILE A 234 1.63 28.85 17.44
CA ILE A 234 2.35 27.59 17.70
C ILE A 234 1.78 26.95 18.98
N GLY A 235 1.08 25.82 18.81
CA GLY A 235 0.44 25.09 19.91
C GLY A 235 -1.09 25.00 19.85
N GLN A 236 -1.76 25.65 18.89
CA GLN A 236 -3.15 25.35 18.57
C GLN A 236 -3.25 24.68 17.20
N THR A 237 -3.76 23.46 17.15
CA THR A 237 -4.08 22.75 15.91
C THR A 237 -5.30 23.40 15.26
N PRO A 238 -5.24 23.90 14.01
CA PRO A 238 -6.44 24.33 13.31
C PRO A 238 -7.39 23.14 13.13
N VAL A 239 -8.54 23.19 13.81
CA VAL A 239 -9.63 22.24 13.59
C VAL A 239 -10.42 22.71 12.38
N LEU A 240 -9.81 22.56 11.20
CA LEU A 240 -10.51 22.62 9.92
C LEU A 240 -10.77 21.20 9.45
N ALA A 241 -11.99 20.94 9.00
CA ALA A 241 -12.41 19.62 8.59
C ALA A 241 -11.52 19.12 7.44
N VAL A 242 -10.82 18.01 7.65
CA VAL A 242 -10.04 17.35 6.61
C VAL A 242 -10.98 17.01 5.46
N THR A 243 -10.77 17.63 4.30
CA THR A 243 -11.48 17.26 3.07
C THR A 243 -10.94 15.92 2.60
N LYS A 244 -11.45 14.84 3.18
CA LYS A 244 -11.04 13.49 2.79
C LYS A 244 -11.52 13.22 1.37
N PRO A 245 -10.66 12.69 0.47
CA PRO A 245 -11.11 12.30 -0.87
C PRO A 245 -12.14 11.17 -0.80
N PHE A 246 -12.11 10.35 0.25
CA PHE A 246 -13.05 9.28 0.52
C PHE A 246 -13.51 9.33 1.97
N ASN A 247 -14.81 9.15 2.22
CA ASN A 247 -15.39 9.15 3.57
C ASN A 247 -15.63 7.73 4.10
N ARG A 248 -15.48 6.71 3.25
CA ARG A 248 -15.78 5.32 3.54
C ARG A 248 -14.92 4.39 2.68
N LEU A 249 -14.41 3.33 3.28
CA LEU A 249 -13.81 2.21 2.54
C LEU A 249 -14.83 1.08 2.43
N VAL A 250 -14.95 0.50 1.24
CA VAL A 250 -15.71 -0.73 1.00
C VAL A 250 -14.74 -1.77 0.46
N VAL A 251 -14.62 -2.92 1.14
CA VAL A 251 -13.60 -3.92 0.82
C VAL A 251 -14.25 -5.23 0.44
N PHE A 252 -13.84 -5.77 -0.71
CA PHE A 252 -14.19 -7.11 -1.19
C PHE A 252 -12.92 -7.93 -1.39
N GLY A 253 -12.93 -9.20 -1.00
CA GLY A 253 -11.74 -10.01 -1.15
C GLY A 253 -11.67 -11.30 -0.37
N ASP A 254 -10.45 -11.78 -0.20
CA ASP A 254 -10.10 -12.99 0.52
C ASP A 254 -9.38 -12.72 1.86
N SER A 255 -8.68 -13.73 2.40
CA SER A 255 -7.98 -13.70 3.69
C SER A 255 -6.97 -12.55 3.83
N LEU A 256 -6.37 -12.08 2.73
CA LEU A 256 -5.43 -10.96 2.78
C LEU A 256 -6.08 -9.64 3.18
N SER A 257 -7.41 -9.52 3.07
CA SER A 257 -8.17 -8.31 3.40
C SER A 257 -9.26 -8.54 4.44
N ASP A 258 -9.46 -9.77 4.91
CA ASP A 258 -10.46 -10.14 5.92
C ASP A 258 -10.20 -9.42 7.27
N GLY A 259 -11.15 -8.56 7.66
CA GLY A 259 -11.08 -7.75 8.87
C GLY A 259 -11.56 -8.44 10.16
N GLY A 260 -11.78 -9.75 10.15
CA GLY A 260 -12.23 -10.51 11.34
C GLY A 260 -13.57 -11.23 11.14
N ALA A 261 -13.88 -11.65 9.92
CA ALA A 261 -15.13 -12.35 9.59
C ALA A 261 -15.30 -13.69 10.34
N TYR A 262 -14.21 -14.22 10.91
CA TYR A 262 -14.17 -15.45 11.70
C TYR A 262 -13.85 -15.21 13.18
N THR A 263 -13.80 -13.96 13.65
CA THR A 263 -13.37 -13.62 15.01
C THR A 263 -14.24 -14.25 16.11
N ALA A 264 -15.55 -14.31 15.95
CA ALA A 264 -16.39 -15.03 16.92
C ALA A 264 -16.12 -16.55 16.89
N TRP A 265 -16.00 -17.14 15.70
CA TRP A 265 -15.71 -18.58 15.54
C TRP A 265 -14.35 -18.98 16.15
N ALA A 266 -13.28 -18.23 15.85
CA ALA A 266 -11.95 -18.48 16.39
C ALA A 266 -11.95 -18.39 17.93
N SER A 267 -12.72 -17.45 18.49
CA SER A 267 -12.86 -17.27 19.94
C SER A 267 -13.63 -18.41 20.61
N PHE A 268 -14.66 -18.96 19.96
CA PHE A 268 -15.37 -20.12 20.48
C PHE A 268 -14.46 -21.35 20.55
N ALA A 269 -13.63 -21.58 19.54
CA ALA A 269 -12.64 -22.66 19.53
C ALA A 269 -11.53 -22.48 20.59
N ALA A 270 -11.13 -21.24 20.89
CA ALA A 270 -10.08 -20.93 21.86
C ALA A 270 -10.55 -20.78 23.32
N SER A 271 -11.82 -20.42 23.55
CA SER A 271 -12.32 -20.03 24.89
C SER A 271 -13.69 -20.61 25.30
N GLY A 272 -14.38 -21.33 24.41
CA GLY A 272 -15.66 -21.98 24.67
C GLY A 272 -16.91 -21.11 24.42
N ALA A 273 -18.02 -21.76 24.05
CA ALA A 273 -19.26 -21.10 23.60
C ALA A 273 -19.90 -20.14 24.63
N ASN A 274 -19.87 -20.48 25.91
CA ASN A 274 -20.64 -19.78 26.94
C ASN A 274 -20.17 -18.34 27.25
N ARG A 275 -19.00 -17.92 26.77
CA ARG A 275 -18.41 -16.60 27.09
C ARG A 275 -19.14 -15.40 26.45
N PHE A 276 -19.92 -15.63 25.40
CA PHE A 276 -20.53 -14.57 24.59
C PHE A 276 -22.07 -14.50 24.68
N VAL A 277 -22.68 -15.33 25.53
CA VAL A 277 -24.13 -15.36 25.74
C VAL A 277 -24.62 -14.00 26.25
N GLY A 278 -25.62 -13.42 25.57
CA GLY A 278 -26.21 -12.13 25.93
C GLY A 278 -25.46 -10.89 25.47
N THR A 279 -24.36 -11.04 24.71
CA THR A 279 -23.65 -9.90 24.10
C THR A 279 -24.19 -9.57 22.71
N THR A 280 -24.16 -8.30 22.31
CA THR A 280 -24.50 -7.91 20.93
C THR A 280 -23.39 -8.31 19.96
N PRO A 281 -23.66 -8.50 18.65
CA PRO A 281 -22.62 -8.88 17.69
C PRO A 281 -21.39 -7.94 17.67
N LEU A 282 -21.57 -6.63 17.84
CA LEU A 282 -20.46 -5.67 17.95
C LEU A 282 -19.66 -5.83 19.25
N GLN A 283 -20.31 -6.17 20.37
CA GLN A 283 -19.63 -6.51 21.63
C GLN A 283 -18.89 -7.85 21.52
N MET A 284 -19.46 -8.83 20.81
CA MET A 284 -18.80 -10.10 20.50
C MET A 284 -17.48 -9.82 19.77
N LEU A 285 -17.51 -9.08 18.65
CA LEU A 285 -16.31 -8.73 17.88
C LEU A 285 -15.18 -8.16 18.75
N ALA A 286 -15.50 -7.18 19.61
CA ALA A 286 -14.51 -6.55 20.48
C ALA A 286 -13.96 -7.51 21.56
N ALA A 287 -14.81 -8.34 22.17
CA ALA A 287 -14.41 -9.31 23.18
C ALA A 287 -13.68 -10.55 22.60
N ALA A 288 -13.87 -10.80 21.31
CA ALA A 288 -13.35 -11.95 20.56
C ALA A 288 -12.02 -11.67 19.84
N ALA A 289 -11.77 -10.44 19.37
CA ALA A 289 -10.57 -10.08 18.60
C ALA A 289 -9.21 -10.52 19.20
N PRO A 290 -9.00 -10.59 20.54
CA PRO A 290 -7.75 -11.08 21.12
C PRO A 290 -7.44 -12.56 20.86
N TYR A 291 -8.46 -13.39 20.59
CA TYR A 291 -8.30 -14.84 20.41
C TYR A 291 -7.97 -15.26 18.97
N GLY A 292 -8.24 -14.40 17.98
CA GLY A 292 -8.04 -14.72 16.57
C GLY A 292 -9.11 -14.15 15.64
N GLY A 293 -9.19 -14.74 14.44
CA GLY A 293 -10.23 -14.47 13.44
C GLY A 293 -9.79 -13.67 12.22
N LYS A 294 -8.57 -13.13 12.23
CA LYS A 294 -7.92 -12.55 11.05
C LYS A 294 -6.75 -13.43 10.63
N PHE A 295 -6.47 -13.48 9.35
CA PHE A 295 -5.35 -14.22 8.77
C PHE A 295 -4.05 -13.40 8.87
N THR A 296 -3.66 -13.10 10.10
CA THR A 296 -2.42 -12.41 10.46
C THR A 296 -2.08 -12.68 11.93
N THR A 297 -1.13 -11.96 12.52
CA THR A 297 -0.83 -12.03 13.96
C THR A 297 -1.84 -11.21 14.79
N ASN A 298 -2.75 -11.87 15.49
CA ASN A 298 -3.87 -11.26 16.22
C ASN A 298 -3.43 -10.67 17.59
N PRO A 299 -4.07 -9.60 18.11
CA PRO A 299 -5.26 -8.89 17.59
C PRO A 299 -4.94 -7.84 16.51
N GLY A 300 -3.83 -7.99 15.79
CA GLY A 300 -3.30 -6.96 14.91
C GLY A 300 -4.07 -6.67 13.62
N THR A 301 -3.45 -5.75 12.88
CA THR A 301 -3.85 -5.10 11.63
C THR A 301 -3.89 -5.96 10.35
N VAL A 302 -4.98 -6.09 9.59
CA VAL A 302 -4.84 -6.31 8.13
C VAL A 302 -4.63 -4.99 7.39
N TRP A 303 -4.12 -5.02 6.16
CA TRP A 303 -3.65 -3.81 5.46
C TRP A 303 -4.77 -2.80 5.18
N VAL A 304 -5.98 -3.28 4.88
CA VAL A 304 -7.15 -2.42 4.64
C VAL A 304 -7.61 -1.68 5.90
N GLU A 305 -7.47 -2.26 7.09
CA GLU A 305 -7.76 -1.58 8.35
C GLU A 305 -6.73 -0.49 8.66
N ASN A 306 -5.45 -0.74 8.35
CA ASN A 306 -4.39 0.27 8.47
C ASN A 306 -4.63 1.45 7.51
N LEU A 307 -5.01 1.17 6.25
CA LEU A 307 -5.37 2.20 5.28
C LEU A 307 -6.64 2.96 5.69
N ALA A 308 -7.64 2.26 6.23
CA ALA A 308 -8.85 2.87 6.78
C ALA A 308 -8.53 3.83 7.93
N ALA A 309 -7.66 3.43 8.87
CA ALA A 309 -7.23 4.26 9.99
C ALA A 309 -6.52 5.54 9.52
N VAL A 310 -5.67 5.47 8.48
CA VAL A 310 -5.01 6.63 7.86
C VAL A 310 -6.02 7.64 7.32
N VAL A 311 -7.08 7.19 6.65
CA VAL A 311 -8.17 8.08 6.20
C VAL A 311 -9.21 8.36 7.29
N GLY A 312 -8.95 7.97 8.54
CA GLY A 312 -9.83 8.17 9.69
C GLY A 312 -11.20 7.50 9.53
N TYR A 313 -11.22 6.25 9.04
CA TYR A 313 -12.40 5.40 8.92
C TYR A 313 -12.21 4.12 9.76
N ASP A 314 -13.17 3.81 10.62
CA ASP A 314 -13.12 2.64 11.52
C ASP A 314 -13.70 1.39 10.82
N LEU A 315 -12.97 0.84 9.87
CA LEU A 315 -13.40 -0.30 9.04
C LEU A 315 -13.63 -1.56 9.89
N LYS A 316 -14.83 -2.16 9.81
CA LYS A 316 -15.21 -3.40 10.50
C LYS A 316 -15.66 -4.49 9.52
N PRO A 317 -15.57 -5.78 9.90
CA PRO A 317 -16.07 -6.87 9.07
C PRO A 317 -17.60 -6.82 8.94
N ALA A 318 -18.11 -7.11 7.74
CA ALA A 318 -19.54 -7.16 7.42
C ALA A 318 -20.23 -8.43 7.94
N ASN A 319 -19.45 -9.45 8.31
CA ASN A 319 -19.89 -10.76 8.79
C ASN A 319 -19.06 -11.13 10.04
N LEU A 320 -19.55 -11.98 10.95
CA LEU A 320 -18.79 -12.40 12.15
C LEU A 320 -18.60 -13.91 12.35
N MET A 321 -19.17 -14.74 11.47
CA MET A 321 -19.04 -16.20 11.50
C MET A 321 -18.75 -16.80 10.10
N GLY A 322 -18.27 -15.99 9.16
CA GLY A 322 -18.20 -16.33 7.74
C GLY A 322 -19.56 -16.61 7.09
N GLY A 323 -19.54 -17.11 5.85
CA GLY A 323 -20.67 -17.74 5.16
C GLY A 323 -21.92 -16.89 4.89
N GLY A 324 -21.91 -15.59 5.20
CA GLY A 324 -23.01 -14.66 4.89
C GLY A 324 -24.32 -14.91 5.66
N GLN A 325 -24.26 -15.61 6.80
CA GLN A 325 -25.45 -15.90 7.60
C GLN A 325 -26.18 -14.61 8.01
N PRO A 326 -27.48 -14.43 7.67
CA PRO A 326 -28.19 -13.18 7.95
C PRO A 326 -28.19 -12.77 9.42
N SER A 327 -28.14 -13.72 10.34
CA SER A 327 -28.05 -13.51 11.80
C SER A 327 -26.69 -13.01 12.29
N MET A 328 -25.64 -13.05 11.45
CA MET A 328 -24.28 -12.59 11.76
C MET A 328 -23.74 -11.58 10.74
N ASN A 329 -24.62 -11.02 9.90
CA ASN A 329 -24.33 -10.01 8.89
C ASN A 329 -24.49 -8.59 9.49
N LEU A 330 -23.39 -7.99 9.95
CA LEU A 330 -23.37 -6.69 10.61
C LEU A 330 -23.75 -5.51 9.70
N SER A 331 -23.77 -5.69 8.37
CA SER A 331 -24.23 -4.66 7.43
C SER A 331 -25.75 -4.50 7.40
N LEU A 332 -26.49 -5.40 8.06
CA LEU A 332 -27.95 -5.35 8.20
C LEU A 332 -28.38 -4.50 9.41
N PRO A 333 -29.32 -3.55 9.25
CA PRO A 333 -29.81 -2.71 10.34
C PRO A 333 -30.31 -3.50 11.57
N GLN A 334 -30.87 -4.69 11.34
CA GLN A 334 -31.50 -5.54 12.36
C GLN A 334 -30.53 -6.05 13.44
N LEU A 335 -29.22 -5.98 13.22
CA LEU A 335 -28.19 -6.50 14.13
C LEU A 335 -27.38 -5.41 14.86
N GLY A 336 -28.00 -4.25 15.05
CA GLY A 336 -27.43 -3.13 15.82
C GLY A 336 -26.83 -2.01 14.99
N GLY A 337 -27.16 -1.93 13.69
CA GLY A 337 -26.90 -0.75 12.87
C GLY A 337 -25.44 -0.32 12.79
N CYS A 338 -24.50 -1.26 12.65
CA CYS A 338 -23.09 -0.92 12.43
C CYS A 338 -22.97 0.03 11.22
N THR A 339 -22.35 1.20 11.39
CA THR A 339 -22.22 2.19 10.30
C THR A 339 -20.96 1.97 9.46
N THR A 340 -20.05 1.11 9.91
CA THR A 340 -18.72 0.92 9.29
C THR A 340 -18.35 -0.53 8.97
N CYS A 341 -19.34 -1.43 8.98
CA CYS A 341 -19.14 -2.86 8.71
C CYS A 341 -19.15 -3.14 7.20
N THR A 342 -18.21 -2.51 6.49
CA THR A 342 -18.08 -2.50 5.03
C THR A 342 -16.87 -3.31 4.52
N ASN A 343 -16.21 -4.09 5.40
CA ASN A 343 -15.27 -5.10 4.97
C ASN A 343 -15.97 -6.44 4.76
N TYR A 344 -16.31 -6.75 3.51
CA TYR A 344 -17.01 -7.98 3.13
C TYR A 344 -16.06 -9.15 2.83
N ALA A 345 -14.74 -8.90 2.82
CA ALA A 345 -13.73 -9.90 2.55
C ALA A 345 -13.77 -11.05 3.57
N GLN A 346 -13.58 -12.28 3.11
CA GLN A 346 -13.61 -13.48 3.95
C GLN A 346 -12.46 -14.41 3.57
N GLY A 347 -11.77 -14.97 4.56
CA GLY A 347 -10.84 -16.08 4.34
C GLY A 347 -11.42 -17.22 3.50
N GLY A 348 -10.58 -17.82 2.66
CA GLY A 348 -10.99 -18.89 1.75
C GLY A 348 -11.83 -18.44 0.54
N SER A 349 -12.29 -17.19 0.47
CA SER A 349 -13.10 -16.69 -0.65
C SER A 349 -12.41 -16.85 -1.99
N ARG A 350 -13.13 -17.45 -2.93
CA ARG A 350 -12.81 -17.46 -4.36
C ARG A 350 -13.55 -16.33 -5.06
N VAL A 351 -13.16 -16.02 -6.30
CA VAL A 351 -13.76 -14.89 -7.05
C VAL A 351 -15.27 -15.09 -7.28
N ALA A 352 -15.65 -16.25 -7.84
CA ALA A 352 -17.04 -16.53 -8.22
C ALA A 352 -17.54 -17.93 -7.82
N LEU A 353 -16.63 -18.86 -7.53
CA LEU A 353 -16.95 -20.27 -7.36
C LEU A 353 -17.00 -20.70 -5.89
N GLN A 354 -17.73 -21.78 -5.64
CA GLN A 354 -17.79 -22.47 -4.35
C GLN A 354 -17.49 -23.98 -4.54
N PRO A 355 -17.03 -24.69 -3.50
CA PRO A 355 -16.67 -24.15 -2.19
C PRO A 355 -15.42 -23.25 -2.25
N GLY A 356 -15.33 -22.30 -1.32
CA GLY A 356 -14.07 -21.66 -0.98
C GLY A 356 -13.13 -22.59 -0.21
N ILE A 357 -11.86 -22.22 -0.10
CA ILE A 357 -10.85 -23.04 0.60
C ILE A 357 -11.13 -23.04 2.11
N GLY A 358 -10.91 -24.20 2.76
CA GLY A 358 -11.17 -24.40 4.19
C GLY A 358 -12.63 -24.75 4.54
N ASN A 359 -13.52 -24.84 3.55
CA ASN A 359 -14.91 -25.26 3.74
C ASN A 359 -14.98 -26.76 4.11
N VAL A 360 -15.80 -27.13 5.11
CA VAL A 360 -15.84 -28.48 5.71
C VAL A 360 -17.15 -29.21 5.37
N GLY A 361 -17.52 -29.18 4.08
CA GLY A 361 -18.72 -29.87 3.60
C GLY A 361 -18.78 -31.33 4.03
N THR A 362 -19.97 -31.81 4.40
CA THR A 362 -20.22 -33.15 4.99
C THR A 362 -19.97 -34.33 4.03
N THR A 363 -19.49 -34.05 2.83
CA THR A 363 -18.99 -35.02 1.85
C THR A 363 -17.58 -34.61 1.43
N ALA A 364 -16.67 -35.58 1.37
CA ALA A 364 -15.26 -35.37 1.01
C ALA A 364 -15.14 -34.78 -0.40
N ASN A 365 -15.02 -33.45 -0.49
CA ASN A 365 -14.81 -32.76 -1.75
C ASN A 365 -13.33 -32.92 -2.16
N PRO A 366 -13.01 -33.45 -3.36
CA PRO A 366 -11.63 -33.57 -3.83
C PRO A 366 -10.87 -32.24 -3.86
N VAL A 367 -11.56 -31.10 -4.01
CA VAL A 367 -10.98 -29.74 -3.86
C VAL A 367 -10.37 -29.54 -2.48
N ASN A 368 -11.08 -29.93 -1.42
CA ASN A 368 -10.65 -29.70 -0.04
C ASN A 368 -9.51 -30.65 0.35
N ALA A 369 -9.58 -31.92 -0.09
CA ALA A 369 -8.51 -32.88 0.10
C ALA A 369 -7.19 -32.43 -0.57
N ALA A 370 -7.28 -31.78 -1.74
CA ALA A 370 -6.12 -31.31 -2.50
C ALA A 370 -5.42 -30.07 -1.89
N VAL A 371 -6.12 -29.25 -1.09
CA VAL A 371 -5.58 -28.02 -0.46
C VAL A 371 -5.33 -28.16 1.05
N ALA A 372 -5.53 -29.35 1.61
CA ALA A 372 -5.40 -29.63 3.04
C ALA A 372 -4.01 -29.28 3.65
N GLN A 373 -2.96 -29.22 2.82
CA GLN A 373 -1.58 -28.96 3.24
C GLN A 373 -1.21 -27.46 3.34
N VAL A 374 -2.10 -26.54 2.93
CA VAL A 374 -1.78 -25.09 2.81
C VAL A 374 -1.91 -24.34 4.16
N GLY A 375 -2.27 -25.02 5.26
CA GLY A 375 -2.42 -24.39 6.58
C GLY A 375 -3.76 -23.65 6.81
N PHE A 376 -4.75 -23.87 5.95
CA PHE A 376 -6.13 -23.44 6.23
C PHE A 376 -6.78 -24.40 7.23
N ALA A 377 -7.07 -23.89 8.43
CA ALA A 377 -7.73 -24.68 9.46
C ALA A 377 -9.17 -25.01 9.05
N GLY A 378 -9.50 -26.31 8.98
CA GLY A 378 -10.82 -26.78 8.59
C GLY A 378 -11.00 -28.30 8.60
N ASN A 379 -9.94 -29.09 8.41
CA ASN A 379 -10.05 -30.50 8.04
C ASN A 379 -10.73 -31.46 9.04
N ALA A 380 -10.94 -31.10 10.31
CA ALA A 380 -11.84 -31.84 11.21
C ALA A 380 -12.59 -31.00 12.27
N ALA A 381 -12.34 -29.68 12.33
CA ALA A 381 -12.89 -28.75 13.32
C ALA A 381 -14.42 -28.73 13.43
N GLY A 382 -15.09 -28.53 12.29
CA GLY A 382 -16.51 -28.22 12.24
C GLY A 382 -17.37 -29.33 12.82
N ALA A 383 -16.96 -30.58 12.60
CA ALA A 383 -17.65 -31.77 13.10
C ALA A 383 -17.67 -31.87 14.64
N ALA A 384 -16.64 -31.37 15.33
CA ALA A 384 -16.56 -31.44 16.79
C ALA A 384 -17.35 -30.32 17.48
N VAL A 385 -17.27 -29.08 16.98
CA VAL A 385 -18.03 -27.94 17.54
C VAL A 385 -19.53 -28.11 17.31
N ALA A 386 -19.94 -28.76 16.21
CA ALA A 386 -21.33 -29.09 15.91
C ALA A 386 -22.03 -29.98 16.97
N ALA A 387 -21.28 -30.65 17.85
CA ALA A 387 -21.82 -31.52 18.90
C ALA A 387 -22.25 -30.78 20.18
N THR A 388 -22.01 -29.48 20.31
CA THR A 388 -22.27 -28.72 21.56
C THR A 388 -23.43 -27.74 21.40
N PRO A 389 -24.64 -28.04 21.92
CA PRO A 389 -25.75 -27.10 21.85
C PRO A 389 -25.61 -26.01 22.92
N VAL A 390 -25.52 -24.75 22.49
CA VAL A 390 -26.09 -23.52 23.09
C VAL A 390 -25.58 -22.34 22.27
N LEU A 391 -26.48 -21.64 21.57
CA LEU A 391 -26.27 -20.23 21.23
C LEU A 391 -27.63 -19.56 20.98
N LEU A 392 -27.85 -18.42 21.65
CA LEU A 392 -29.06 -17.59 21.62
C LEU A 392 -30.30 -18.25 22.26
N GLY A 393 -30.96 -17.52 23.16
CA GLY A 393 -32.09 -18.01 23.98
C GLY A 393 -33.43 -18.15 23.23
N ALA A 394 -33.42 -18.64 22.00
CA ALA A 394 -34.62 -19.07 21.30
C ALA A 394 -34.93 -20.53 21.72
N ALA A 395 -36.12 -20.76 22.28
CA ALA A 395 -36.61 -22.12 22.46
C ALA A 395 -36.90 -22.76 21.10
N ALA A 396 -36.69 -24.08 21.00
CA ALA A 396 -36.66 -24.91 19.79
C ALA A 396 -35.35 -24.80 18.97
N ALA A 397 -34.56 -25.87 19.00
CA ALA A 397 -33.34 -26.02 18.23
C ALA A 397 -33.64 -26.32 16.76
N ASP A 398 -32.97 -25.61 15.86
CA ASP A 398 -32.92 -25.98 14.44
C ASP A 398 -31.53 -26.54 14.09
N TYR A 399 -31.44 -27.87 14.09
CA TYR A 399 -30.23 -28.61 13.71
C TYR A 399 -29.79 -28.37 12.25
N THR A 400 -30.66 -27.80 11.39
CA THR A 400 -30.27 -27.46 10.02
C THR A 400 -29.29 -26.30 9.98
N VAL A 401 -29.33 -25.37 10.96
CA VAL A 401 -28.36 -24.26 11.05
C VAL A 401 -26.95 -24.81 11.26
N THR A 402 -26.77 -25.79 12.15
CA THR A 402 -25.47 -26.40 12.44
C THR A 402 -24.91 -27.23 11.27
N ASN A 403 -25.76 -27.83 10.44
CA ASN A 403 -25.30 -28.55 9.24
C ASN A 403 -25.12 -27.64 8.01
N ALA A 404 -25.91 -26.56 7.87
CA ALA A 404 -25.69 -25.53 6.87
C ALA A 404 -24.39 -24.73 7.14
N PHE A 405 -24.05 -24.54 8.41
CA PHE A 405 -22.80 -23.96 8.89
C PHE A 405 -21.54 -24.68 8.35
N LEU A 406 -21.65 -25.99 8.06
CA LEU A 406 -20.56 -26.81 7.55
C LEU A 406 -20.40 -26.75 6.01
N GLY A 407 -21.41 -26.28 5.27
CA GLY A 407 -21.46 -26.40 3.81
C GLY A 407 -20.94 -25.20 3.00
N ALA A 408 -20.90 -24.00 3.60
CA ALA A 408 -20.53 -22.76 2.91
C ALA A 408 -19.88 -21.75 3.87
N ALA A 409 -18.70 -22.09 4.41
CA ALA A 409 -18.02 -21.28 5.42
C ALA A 409 -17.55 -19.88 4.96
N THR A 410 -17.62 -19.56 3.67
CA THR A 410 -17.11 -18.29 3.10
C THR A 410 -17.91 -17.86 1.87
N LEU A 411 -18.22 -16.56 1.74
CA LEU A 411 -18.88 -16.02 0.53
C LEU A 411 -17.86 -15.78 -0.60
N PRO A 412 -18.13 -16.19 -1.85
CA PRO A 412 -17.30 -15.77 -2.99
C PRO A 412 -17.49 -14.26 -3.24
N VAL A 413 -16.51 -13.61 -3.87
CA VAL A 413 -16.50 -12.14 -4.07
C VAL A 413 -17.77 -11.62 -4.76
N VAL A 414 -18.33 -12.37 -5.72
CA VAL A 414 -19.62 -12.04 -6.35
C VAL A 414 -20.76 -11.85 -5.33
N GLN A 415 -20.85 -12.72 -4.31
CA GLN A 415 -21.86 -12.63 -3.25
C GLN A 415 -21.51 -11.60 -2.17
N GLN A 416 -20.22 -11.32 -1.94
CA GLN A 416 -19.81 -10.19 -1.11
C GLN A 416 -20.29 -8.86 -1.71
N ILE A 417 -20.20 -8.72 -3.04
CA ILE A 417 -20.73 -7.56 -3.77
C ILE A 417 -22.26 -7.55 -3.73
N ASP A 418 -22.94 -8.69 -3.90
CA ASP A 418 -24.40 -8.78 -3.71
C ASP A 418 -24.81 -8.27 -2.31
N GLN A 419 -24.09 -8.71 -1.26
CA GLN A 419 -24.33 -8.32 0.13
C GLN A 419 -24.19 -6.81 0.33
N HIS A 420 -23.19 -6.17 -0.28
CA HIS A 420 -23.03 -4.71 -0.20
C HIS A 420 -24.12 -3.97 -0.97
N LEU A 421 -24.44 -4.40 -2.20
CA LEU A 421 -25.47 -3.77 -3.04
C LEU A 421 -26.90 -3.93 -2.49
N ALA A 422 -27.10 -4.87 -1.55
CA ALA A 422 -28.33 -5.05 -0.77
C ALA A 422 -28.26 -4.43 0.65
N SER A 423 -27.13 -3.86 1.06
CA SER A 423 -26.93 -3.32 2.41
C SER A 423 -27.56 -1.94 2.61
N ALA A 424 -27.69 -1.51 3.87
CA ALA A 424 -28.15 -0.15 4.20
C ALA A 424 -27.12 0.96 3.87
N TYR A 425 -25.94 0.61 3.35
CA TYR A 425 -24.88 1.56 3.01
C TYR A 425 -25.01 2.17 1.61
N VAL A 426 -25.80 1.55 0.74
CA VAL A 426 -26.03 1.96 -0.64
C VAL A 426 -27.43 2.55 -0.80
N THR A 427 -27.60 3.46 -1.75
CA THR A 427 -28.93 3.98 -2.14
C THR A 427 -29.26 3.45 -3.52
N ASN A 428 -30.44 2.81 -3.68
CA ASN A 428 -30.86 2.19 -4.94
C ASN A 428 -29.83 1.21 -5.55
N GLY A 429 -29.07 0.50 -4.71
CA GLY A 429 -28.01 -0.41 -5.15
C GLY A 429 -26.80 0.29 -5.78
N GLN A 430 -26.53 1.55 -5.42
CA GLN A 430 -25.37 2.32 -5.91
C GLN A 430 -24.39 2.68 -4.78
N PHE A 431 -23.10 2.60 -5.12
CA PHE A 431 -22.00 3.10 -4.29
C PHE A 431 -22.10 4.62 -4.15
N ALA A 432 -21.64 5.16 -3.01
CA ALA A 432 -21.50 6.60 -2.86
C ALA A 432 -20.33 7.11 -3.71
N THR A 433 -20.41 8.35 -4.18
CA THR A 433 -19.31 8.97 -4.96
C THR A 433 -18.03 9.16 -4.14
N THR A 434 -18.13 9.13 -2.81
CA THR A 434 -17.04 9.25 -1.84
C THR A 434 -16.60 7.89 -1.26
N ASP A 435 -17.03 6.78 -1.84
CA ASP A 435 -16.55 5.44 -1.50
C ASP A 435 -15.21 5.16 -2.19
N LEU A 436 -14.22 4.70 -1.41
CA LEU A 436 -13.08 3.96 -1.94
C LEU A 436 -13.41 2.47 -1.91
N VAL A 437 -13.60 1.88 -3.08
CA VAL A 437 -13.83 0.44 -3.22
C VAL A 437 -12.50 -0.26 -3.46
N ILE A 438 -12.19 -1.25 -2.63
CA ILE A 438 -10.97 -2.06 -2.70
C ILE A 438 -11.34 -3.50 -3.04
N VAL A 439 -10.66 -4.08 -4.02
CA VAL A 439 -10.84 -5.46 -4.48
C VAL A 439 -9.50 -6.18 -4.50
N LEU A 440 -9.37 -7.26 -3.72
CA LEU A 440 -8.22 -8.16 -3.74
C LEU A 440 -8.73 -9.60 -3.57
N ALA A 441 -8.67 -10.39 -4.64
CA ALA A 441 -9.06 -11.80 -4.60
C ALA A 441 -8.36 -12.61 -5.70
N GLY A 442 -8.36 -13.93 -5.53
CA GLY A 442 -7.90 -14.89 -6.53
C GLY A 442 -6.86 -15.88 -6.02
N ALA A 443 -6.26 -15.62 -4.86
CA ALA A 443 -5.29 -16.53 -4.24
C ALA A 443 -5.91 -17.92 -3.98
N ASN A 444 -7.16 -17.96 -3.51
CA ASN A 444 -7.85 -19.24 -3.28
C ASN A 444 -8.23 -19.97 -4.58
N ASP A 445 -8.39 -19.26 -5.69
CA ASP A 445 -8.54 -19.92 -7.00
C ASP A 445 -7.19 -20.53 -7.44
N VAL A 446 -6.09 -19.80 -7.30
CA VAL A 446 -4.73 -20.32 -7.57
C VAL A 446 -4.40 -21.55 -6.72
N PHE A 447 -4.59 -21.49 -5.40
CA PHE A 447 -4.34 -22.64 -4.51
C PHE A 447 -5.23 -23.84 -4.86
N THR A 448 -6.50 -23.62 -5.19
CA THR A 448 -7.42 -24.69 -5.62
C THR A 448 -6.89 -25.40 -6.86
N GLN A 449 -6.55 -24.65 -7.92
CA GLN A 449 -6.11 -25.25 -9.18
C GLN A 449 -4.70 -25.86 -9.07
N ALA A 450 -3.80 -25.24 -8.30
CA ALA A 450 -2.48 -25.78 -8.01
C ALA A 450 -2.57 -27.13 -7.25
N GLY A 451 -3.42 -27.22 -6.23
CA GLY A 451 -3.66 -28.45 -5.48
C GLY A 451 -4.23 -29.56 -6.36
N LEU A 452 -5.26 -29.26 -7.17
CA LEU A 452 -5.85 -30.23 -8.11
C LEU A 452 -4.83 -30.73 -9.14
N ALA A 453 -3.97 -29.86 -9.67
CA ALA A 453 -2.92 -30.25 -10.60
C ALA A 453 -1.82 -31.09 -9.92
N GLY A 454 -1.38 -30.70 -8.72
CA GLY A 454 -0.41 -31.45 -7.92
C GLY A 454 -0.91 -32.84 -7.50
N ALA A 455 -2.22 -32.99 -7.29
CA ALA A 455 -2.88 -34.27 -7.05
C ALA A 455 -3.14 -35.10 -8.34
N GLY A 456 -2.80 -34.59 -9.52
CA GLY A 456 -3.04 -35.25 -10.81
C GLY A 456 -4.52 -35.29 -11.23
N ALA A 457 -5.40 -34.54 -10.57
CA ALA A 457 -6.83 -34.48 -10.89
C ALA A 457 -7.14 -33.63 -12.14
N ILE A 458 -6.25 -32.68 -12.47
CA ILE A 458 -6.28 -31.87 -13.71
C ILE A 458 -4.86 -31.70 -14.26
N THR A 459 -4.73 -31.27 -15.52
CA THR A 459 -3.43 -30.89 -16.10
C THR A 459 -3.01 -29.49 -15.65
N ALA A 460 -1.71 -29.18 -15.77
CA ALA A 460 -1.19 -27.83 -15.50
C ALA A 460 -1.82 -26.77 -16.43
N ASP A 461 -2.06 -27.11 -17.70
CA ASP A 461 -2.74 -26.22 -18.65
C ASP A 461 -4.19 -25.93 -18.24
N ALA A 462 -4.93 -26.95 -17.78
CA ALA A 462 -6.29 -26.79 -17.29
C ALA A 462 -6.33 -25.92 -16.01
N ALA A 463 -5.33 -26.07 -15.13
CA ALA A 463 -5.16 -25.19 -13.96
C ALA A 463 -4.93 -23.73 -14.39
N GLY A 464 -4.05 -23.50 -15.37
CA GLY A 464 -3.80 -22.17 -15.94
C GLY A 464 -5.05 -21.54 -16.56
N GLN A 465 -5.82 -22.30 -17.34
CA GLN A 465 -7.09 -21.85 -17.92
C GLN A 465 -8.13 -21.51 -16.85
N ALA A 466 -8.29 -22.34 -15.82
CA ALA A 466 -9.22 -22.10 -14.72
C ALA A 466 -8.84 -20.87 -13.88
N VAL A 467 -7.54 -20.63 -13.65
CA VAL A 467 -7.04 -19.42 -12.99
C VAL A 467 -7.25 -18.17 -13.86
N GLY A 468 -7.02 -18.23 -15.17
CA GLY A 468 -7.34 -17.15 -16.11
C GLY A 468 -8.83 -16.83 -16.16
N ALA A 469 -9.70 -17.85 -16.09
CA ALA A 469 -11.14 -17.67 -15.98
C ALA A 469 -11.56 -16.98 -14.67
N ALA A 470 -10.91 -17.30 -13.54
CA ALA A 470 -11.12 -16.60 -12.27
C ALA A 470 -10.69 -15.12 -12.35
N ALA A 471 -9.57 -14.80 -13.01
CA ALA A 471 -9.15 -13.42 -13.25
C ALA A 471 -10.18 -12.65 -14.12
N GLY A 472 -10.69 -13.28 -15.20
CA GLY A 472 -11.76 -12.72 -16.02
C GLY A 472 -13.06 -12.48 -15.25
N ALA A 473 -13.44 -13.40 -14.36
CA ALA A 473 -14.59 -13.22 -13.47
C ALA A 473 -14.40 -12.06 -12.49
N LEU A 474 -13.17 -11.80 -12.02
CA LEU A 474 -12.88 -10.67 -11.12
C LEU A 474 -13.03 -9.34 -11.86
N VAL A 475 -12.56 -9.27 -13.12
CA VAL A 475 -12.76 -8.09 -13.98
C VAL A 475 -14.25 -7.82 -14.21
N ALA A 476 -15.06 -8.87 -14.42
CA ALA A 476 -16.51 -8.72 -14.54
C ALA A 476 -17.15 -8.17 -13.24
N GLN A 477 -16.67 -8.59 -12.07
CA GLN A 477 -17.11 -8.00 -10.79
C GLN A 477 -16.66 -6.54 -10.62
N VAL A 478 -15.45 -6.19 -11.06
CA VAL A 478 -14.96 -4.80 -11.04
C VAL A 478 -15.77 -3.91 -12.00
N ALA A 479 -16.09 -4.39 -13.19
CA ALA A 479 -16.98 -3.70 -14.13
C ALA A 479 -18.39 -3.52 -13.54
N ARG A 480 -18.91 -4.51 -12.80
CA ARG A 480 -20.17 -4.41 -12.06
C ARG A 480 -20.11 -3.35 -10.96
N ILE A 481 -19.01 -3.25 -10.21
CA ILE A 481 -18.77 -2.21 -9.20
C ILE A 481 -18.80 -0.81 -9.85
N LYS A 482 -18.13 -0.63 -11.02
CA LYS A 482 -18.17 0.62 -11.78
C LYS A 482 -19.58 0.96 -12.30
N ALA A 483 -20.31 -0.03 -12.81
CA ALA A 483 -21.69 0.12 -13.27
C ALA A 483 -22.66 0.51 -12.12
N ALA A 484 -22.39 0.05 -10.90
CA ALA A 484 -23.07 0.46 -9.67
C ALA A 484 -22.62 1.85 -9.15
N GLY A 485 -21.90 2.65 -9.95
CA GLY A 485 -21.62 4.06 -9.66
C GLY A 485 -20.28 4.37 -8.98
N ALA A 486 -19.49 3.35 -8.60
CA ALA A 486 -18.25 3.54 -7.86
C ALA A 486 -17.24 4.43 -8.61
N LYS A 487 -16.90 5.57 -8.00
CA LYS A 487 -15.94 6.53 -8.59
C LYS A 487 -14.50 6.10 -8.39
N HIS A 488 -14.15 5.66 -7.18
CA HIS A 488 -12.80 5.29 -6.81
C HIS A 488 -12.73 3.77 -6.55
N VAL A 489 -12.08 3.05 -7.45
CA VAL A 489 -11.91 1.60 -7.35
C VAL A 489 -10.43 1.28 -7.44
N LEU A 490 -9.89 0.61 -6.41
CA LEU A 490 -8.55 0.03 -6.41
C LEU A 490 -8.66 -1.50 -6.49
N VAL A 491 -8.08 -2.08 -7.54
CA VAL A 491 -7.82 -3.51 -7.62
C VAL A 491 -6.37 -3.78 -7.25
N VAL A 492 -6.14 -4.72 -6.34
CA VAL A 492 -4.79 -5.17 -5.98
C VAL A 492 -4.58 -6.57 -6.57
N GLY A 493 -3.51 -6.72 -7.35
CA GLY A 493 -3.11 -8.02 -7.91
C GLY A 493 -2.57 -8.98 -6.85
N LEU A 494 -2.34 -10.24 -7.23
CA LEU A 494 -1.79 -11.24 -6.31
C LEU A 494 -0.27 -11.01 -6.09
N PRO A 495 0.25 -11.24 -4.87
CA PRO A 495 1.69 -11.38 -4.66
C PRO A 495 2.23 -12.63 -5.39
N ASP A 496 3.54 -12.83 -5.41
CA ASP A 496 4.11 -14.09 -5.90
C ASP A 496 3.88 -15.20 -4.87
N MET A 497 2.94 -16.09 -5.17
CA MET A 497 2.51 -17.14 -4.25
C MET A 497 3.54 -18.28 -4.11
N GLY A 498 4.49 -18.40 -5.04
CA GLY A 498 5.61 -19.33 -4.91
C GLY A 498 6.65 -18.87 -3.90
N VAL A 499 6.76 -17.55 -3.68
CA VAL A 499 7.64 -16.93 -2.68
C VAL A 499 6.90 -16.78 -1.34
N THR A 500 6.44 -17.91 -0.81
CA THR A 500 5.78 -18.05 0.49
C THR A 500 6.41 -19.19 1.29
N PRO A 501 6.34 -19.20 2.64
CA PRO A 501 6.74 -20.35 3.46
C PRO A 501 6.15 -21.68 2.97
N TYR A 502 4.86 -21.70 2.62
CA TYR A 502 4.18 -22.86 2.05
C TYR A 502 4.77 -23.23 0.69
N GLY A 503 4.87 -22.28 -0.25
CA GLY A 503 5.39 -22.51 -1.59
C GLY A 503 6.81 -23.13 -1.57
N ALA A 504 7.70 -22.57 -0.74
CA ALA A 504 9.02 -23.12 -0.50
C ALA A 504 8.97 -24.53 0.15
N SER A 505 8.08 -24.74 1.13
CA SER A 505 7.95 -26.04 1.80
C SER A 505 7.44 -27.18 0.91
N ALA A 506 6.58 -26.85 -0.07
CA ALA A 506 6.03 -27.79 -1.04
C ALA A 506 6.99 -28.13 -2.20
N GLY A 507 8.23 -27.62 -2.16
CA GLY A 507 9.28 -27.92 -3.12
C GLY A 507 9.22 -27.09 -4.41
N ALA A 508 10.36 -27.04 -5.12
CA ALA A 508 10.58 -26.13 -6.26
C ALA A 508 9.54 -26.25 -7.40
N ALA A 509 9.01 -27.45 -7.66
CA ALA A 509 7.97 -27.66 -8.66
C ALA A 509 6.65 -26.97 -8.26
N THR A 510 6.23 -27.11 -7.00
CA THR A 510 5.01 -26.47 -6.47
C THR A 510 5.19 -24.96 -6.35
N ALA A 511 6.35 -24.49 -5.88
CA ALA A 511 6.70 -23.07 -5.86
C ALA A 511 6.59 -22.46 -7.26
N GLY A 512 7.23 -23.08 -8.26
CA GLY A 512 7.18 -22.62 -9.65
C GLY A 512 5.77 -22.62 -10.26
N ALA A 513 4.94 -23.61 -9.93
CA ALA A 513 3.54 -23.65 -10.34
C ALA A 513 2.72 -22.52 -9.69
N LEU A 514 2.90 -22.24 -8.39
CA LEU A 514 2.24 -21.14 -7.70
C LEU A 514 2.67 -19.78 -8.25
N THR A 515 3.95 -19.58 -8.55
CA THR A 515 4.45 -18.38 -9.26
C THR A 515 3.81 -18.24 -10.64
N ALA A 516 3.83 -19.29 -11.46
CA ALA A 516 3.27 -19.24 -12.81
C ALA A 516 1.75 -18.94 -12.81
N LEU A 517 0.99 -19.57 -11.92
CA LEU A 517 -0.45 -19.34 -11.81
C LEU A 517 -0.79 -17.95 -11.25
N SER A 518 -0.12 -17.50 -10.18
CA SER A 518 -0.41 -16.18 -9.59
C SER A 518 0.07 -15.00 -10.45
N ARG A 519 1.27 -15.10 -11.02
CA ARG A 519 1.92 -14.00 -11.75
C ARG A 519 1.56 -13.98 -13.23
N THR A 520 1.64 -15.12 -13.91
CA THR A 520 1.49 -15.19 -15.38
C THR A 520 0.05 -15.51 -15.79
N ALA A 521 -0.63 -16.45 -15.13
CA ALA A 521 -2.02 -16.77 -15.48
C ALA A 521 -3.01 -15.75 -14.90
N PHE A 522 -2.94 -15.45 -13.59
CA PHE A 522 -3.91 -14.56 -12.96
C PHE A 522 -3.63 -13.08 -13.25
N ASN A 523 -2.49 -12.54 -12.82
CA ASN A 523 -2.24 -11.10 -12.88
C ASN A 523 -2.10 -10.56 -14.31
N THR A 524 -1.50 -11.29 -15.25
CA THR A 524 -1.43 -10.85 -16.66
C THR A 524 -2.82 -10.80 -17.29
N THR A 525 -3.69 -11.79 -17.03
CA THR A 525 -5.08 -11.75 -17.50
C THR A 525 -5.88 -10.64 -16.83
N LEU A 526 -5.73 -10.46 -15.52
CA LEU A 526 -6.39 -9.40 -14.75
C LEU A 526 -6.03 -8.01 -15.30
N THR A 527 -4.74 -7.68 -15.42
CA THR A 527 -4.27 -6.38 -15.91
C THR A 527 -4.65 -6.11 -17.36
N THR A 528 -4.52 -7.12 -18.24
CA THR A 528 -4.90 -7.02 -19.65
C THR A 528 -6.38 -6.70 -19.81
N ASN A 529 -7.24 -7.37 -19.04
CA ASN A 529 -8.68 -7.22 -19.15
C ASN A 529 -9.22 -5.99 -18.37
N LEU A 530 -8.55 -5.56 -17.29
CA LEU A 530 -8.86 -4.31 -16.59
C LEU A 530 -8.67 -3.07 -17.48
N ALA A 531 -7.80 -3.11 -18.50
CA ALA A 531 -7.70 -2.03 -19.49
C ALA A 531 -9.01 -1.77 -20.27
N GLY A 532 -9.96 -2.72 -20.25
CA GLY A 532 -11.32 -2.53 -20.78
C GLY A 532 -12.31 -1.91 -19.78
N VAL A 533 -11.89 -1.56 -18.56
CA VAL A 533 -12.76 -1.02 -17.49
C VAL A 533 -12.21 0.34 -17.03
N PRO A 534 -12.69 1.48 -17.60
CA PRO A 534 -12.15 2.81 -17.31
C PRO A 534 -12.40 3.24 -15.86
N GLY A 535 -11.56 4.13 -15.33
CA GLY A 535 -11.72 4.60 -13.94
C GLY A 535 -11.40 3.56 -12.86
N VAL A 536 -10.55 2.57 -13.14
CA VAL A 536 -10.08 1.56 -12.16
C VAL A 536 -8.57 1.69 -11.95
N ALA A 537 -8.15 1.94 -10.71
CA ALA A 537 -6.76 1.85 -10.30
C ALA A 537 -6.33 0.39 -10.15
N TYR A 538 -5.12 0.05 -10.58
CA TYR A 538 -4.50 -1.25 -10.34
C TYR A 538 -3.16 -1.10 -9.62
N LEU A 539 -2.93 -1.93 -8.59
CA LEU A 539 -1.66 -2.06 -7.89
C LEU A 539 -1.15 -3.49 -7.99
N ASP A 540 0.07 -3.68 -8.48
CA ASP A 540 0.82 -4.93 -8.33
C ASP A 540 1.63 -4.89 -7.02
N PRO A 541 1.36 -5.77 -6.04
CA PRO A 541 2.12 -5.80 -4.80
C PRO A 541 3.47 -6.53 -4.92
N ALA A 542 3.73 -7.31 -5.97
CA ALA A 542 4.94 -8.16 -6.02
C ALA A 542 6.28 -7.39 -5.97
N PRO A 543 6.44 -6.19 -6.57
CA PRO A 543 7.65 -5.40 -6.39
C PRO A 543 7.94 -5.06 -4.91
N LEU A 544 6.90 -4.78 -4.12
CA LEU A 544 7.04 -4.53 -2.68
C LEU A 544 7.47 -5.81 -1.93
N PHE A 545 6.79 -6.93 -2.17
CA PHE A 545 7.13 -8.20 -1.51
C PHE A 545 8.54 -8.66 -1.88
N SER A 546 8.95 -8.49 -3.14
CA SER A 546 10.33 -8.75 -3.60
C SER A 546 11.35 -7.87 -2.87
N ALA A 547 11.10 -6.55 -2.77
CA ALA A 547 11.98 -5.62 -2.06
C ALA A 547 12.08 -5.92 -0.55
N VAL A 548 10.98 -6.35 0.07
CA VAL A 548 10.95 -6.81 1.47
C VAL A 548 11.78 -8.07 1.67
N VAL A 549 11.71 -9.04 0.75
CA VAL A 549 12.53 -10.27 0.82
C VAL A 549 14.01 -9.98 0.54
N SER A 550 14.33 -9.09 -0.40
CA SER A 550 15.73 -8.74 -0.73
C SER A 550 16.40 -7.80 0.28
N SER A 551 15.63 -7.02 1.04
CA SER A 551 16.14 -5.99 1.96
C SER A 551 15.28 -5.86 3.22
N PRO A 552 15.08 -6.94 4.00
CA PRO A 552 14.09 -6.99 5.09
C PRO A 552 14.32 -5.96 6.20
N SER A 553 15.59 -5.66 6.52
CA SER A 553 15.95 -4.70 7.56
C SER A 553 15.47 -3.27 7.26
N THR A 554 15.40 -2.88 5.98
CA THR A 554 14.84 -1.58 5.53
C THR A 554 13.38 -1.40 5.94
N TYR A 555 12.64 -2.50 6.07
CA TYR A 555 11.22 -2.53 6.43
C TYR A 555 10.97 -2.96 7.89
N GLY A 556 12.04 -3.18 8.66
CA GLY A 556 12.00 -3.59 10.07
C GLY A 556 11.96 -5.09 10.33
N PHE A 557 12.09 -5.94 9.30
CA PHE A 557 12.08 -7.39 9.46
C PHE A 557 13.47 -7.96 9.72
N THR A 558 13.52 -9.00 10.56
CA THR A 558 14.72 -9.83 10.81
C THR A 558 14.52 -11.27 10.36
N LYS A 559 13.29 -11.67 10.00
CA LYS A 559 12.95 -13.00 9.49
C LYS A 559 12.12 -12.94 8.20
N VAL A 560 12.68 -13.57 7.18
CA VAL A 560 12.07 -13.89 5.87
C VAL A 560 12.09 -15.40 5.69
N ILE A 561 11.68 -15.90 4.51
CA ILE A 561 11.63 -17.33 4.19
C ILE A 561 13.04 -17.93 4.15
N ASP A 562 13.27 -18.97 4.94
CA ASP A 562 14.42 -19.88 4.85
C ASP A 562 14.08 -21.11 4.01
N SER A 563 14.37 -21.06 2.71
CA SER A 563 14.11 -22.14 1.76
C SER A 563 15.12 -23.30 1.79
N THR A 564 15.96 -23.42 2.83
CA THR A 564 16.98 -24.49 2.92
C THR A 564 16.36 -25.89 3.02
N SER A 565 15.17 -25.99 3.63
CA SER A 565 14.40 -27.22 3.77
C SER A 565 12.92 -26.92 3.89
N ALA A 566 12.06 -27.94 3.74
CA ALA A 566 10.63 -27.76 3.96
C ALA A 566 10.28 -27.37 5.40
N GLN A 567 11.04 -27.87 6.38
CA GLN A 567 10.86 -27.55 7.80
C GLN A 567 11.25 -26.10 8.11
N THR A 568 12.44 -25.67 7.69
CA THR A 568 12.91 -24.28 7.91
C THR A 568 12.03 -23.25 7.21
N ALA A 569 11.45 -23.60 6.06
CA ALA A 569 10.50 -22.75 5.36
C ALA A 569 9.26 -22.50 6.24
N LEU A 570 8.64 -23.54 6.80
CA LEU A 570 7.48 -23.41 7.69
C LEU A 570 7.82 -22.77 9.05
N GLU A 571 9.03 -22.98 9.55
CA GLU A 571 9.55 -22.32 10.77
C GLU A 571 9.86 -20.83 10.58
N SER A 572 9.92 -20.35 9.33
CA SER A 572 10.08 -18.94 8.98
C SER A 572 8.80 -18.10 9.17
N ALA A 573 7.71 -18.73 9.62
CA ALA A 573 6.43 -18.09 9.91
C ALA A 573 6.32 -17.70 11.40
N ALA A 574 5.75 -16.53 11.71
CA ALA A 574 5.64 -15.97 13.06
C ALA A 574 4.83 -16.84 14.02
N CYS A 575 3.87 -17.59 13.49
CA CYS A 575 2.96 -18.43 14.25
C CYS A 575 3.61 -19.79 14.56
N GLY A 576 3.63 -20.13 15.83
CA GLY A 576 4.07 -21.40 16.39
C GLY A 576 2.90 -22.33 16.73
N PRO A 577 3.20 -23.56 17.19
CA PRO A 577 2.18 -24.59 17.44
C PRO A 577 1.16 -24.15 18.50
N ASN A 578 -0.13 -24.11 18.14
CA ASN A 578 -1.23 -23.88 19.09
C ASN A 578 -1.84 -25.22 19.54
N GLN A 579 -1.48 -25.70 20.73
CA GLN A 579 -1.99 -26.98 21.25
C GLN A 579 -3.52 -27.00 21.44
N THR A 580 -4.12 -25.87 21.84
CA THR A 580 -5.58 -25.78 22.00
C THR A 580 -6.29 -25.87 20.65
N ALA A 581 -5.80 -25.17 19.62
CA ALA A 581 -6.36 -25.25 18.26
C ALA A 581 -6.10 -26.61 17.59
N GLN A 582 -4.96 -27.25 17.86
CA GLN A 582 -4.70 -28.64 17.41
C GLN A 582 -5.78 -29.60 17.94
N LEU A 583 -6.16 -29.47 19.21
CA LEU A 583 -7.16 -30.32 19.86
C LEU A 583 -8.60 -30.01 19.45
N THR A 584 -8.95 -28.74 19.19
CA THR A 584 -10.34 -28.33 18.92
C THR A 584 -10.68 -28.16 17.44
N VAL A 585 -9.70 -27.81 16.60
CA VAL A 585 -9.93 -27.49 15.18
C VAL A 585 -8.98 -28.20 14.20
N SER A 586 -8.13 -29.10 14.70
CA SER A 586 -7.12 -29.82 13.90
C SER A 586 -6.21 -28.89 13.09
N ASP A 587 -5.82 -27.78 13.72
CA ASP A 587 -4.73 -26.94 13.25
C ASP A 587 -3.40 -27.75 13.24
N SER A 588 -2.49 -27.44 12.30
CA SER A 588 -1.25 -28.21 12.17
C SER A 588 -0.18 -27.69 13.12
N ALA A 589 0.48 -28.61 13.85
CA ALA A 589 1.66 -28.26 14.64
C ALA A 589 2.85 -27.80 13.79
N ILE A 590 2.89 -28.18 12.50
CA ILE A 590 4.01 -27.91 11.59
C ILE A 590 3.75 -26.64 10.77
N SER A 591 2.50 -26.39 10.37
CA SER A 591 2.06 -25.17 9.66
C SER A 591 0.80 -24.60 10.32
N PRO A 592 0.92 -23.94 11.49
CA PRO A 592 -0.22 -23.42 12.25
C PRO A 592 -0.87 -22.23 11.54
N SER A 593 -2.20 -22.20 11.53
CA SER A 593 -2.96 -21.17 10.83
C SER A 593 -2.89 -19.81 11.54
N SER A 594 -2.63 -18.73 10.79
CA SER A 594 -2.63 -17.36 11.33
C SER A 594 -3.98 -16.96 11.92
N LEU A 595 -5.07 -17.62 11.50
CA LEU A 595 -6.42 -17.46 12.02
C LEU A 595 -6.54 -17.60 13.56
N PHE A 596 -5.69 -18.45 14.16
CA PHE A 596 -5.62 -18.69 15.62
C PHE A 596 -4.37 -18.09 16.26
N CYS A 597 -3.62 -17.32 15.49
CA CYS A 597 -2.31 -16.86 15.89
C CYS A 597 -2.41 -15.58 16.69
N SER A 598 -2.09 -15.62 17.98
CA SER A 598 -2.28 -14.50 18.91
C SER A 598 -1.04 -14.18 19.73
N VAL A 599 -0.91 -12.92 20.13
CA VAL A 599 -0.04 -12.51 21.25
C VAL A 599 -0.55 -13.12 22.57
N ALA A 600 0.33 -13.27 23.55
CA ALA A 600 -0.08 -13.66 24.90
C ALA A 600 -0.86 -12.51 25.57
N ASN A 601 -1.94 -12.84 26.28
CA ASN A 601 -2.70 -11.89 27.10
C ASN A 601 -3.11 -12.55 28.42
N LEU A 602 -2.32 -12.30 29.46
CA LEU A 602 -2.53 -12.85 30.81
C LEU A 602 -3.88 -12.43 31.43
N ALA A 603 -4.35 -11.20 31.16
CA ALA A 603 -5.62 -10.69 31.68
C ALA A 603 -6.85 -11.39 31.06
N GLN A 604 -6.66 -12.10 29.94
CA GLN A 604 -7.70 -12.85 29.23
C GLN A 604 -7.43 -14.37 29.21
N SER A 605 -6.39 -14.81 29.93
CA SER A 605 -5.89 -16.18 29.99
C SER A 605 -5.48 -16.76 28.62
N ILE A 606 -4.98 -15.90 27.73
CA ILE A 606 -4.47 -16.28 26.41
C ILE A 606 -2.97 -16.54 26.52
N SER A 607 -2.54 -17.79 26.33
CA SER A 607 -1.12 -18.17 26.37
C SER A 607 -0.29 -17.56 25.24
N GLY A 608 -0.93 -17.17 24.14
CA GLY A 608 -0.28 -16.73 22.92
C GLY A 608 0.33 -17.89 22.13
N THR A 609 0.62 -17.64 20.86
CA THR A 609 1.08 -18.66 19.90
C THR A 609 2.19 -18.14 18.98
N LEU A 610 2.73 -16.94 19.20
CA LEU A 610 3.90 -16.46 18.45
C LEU A 610 5.14 -17.29 18.80
N ARG A 611 5.98 -17.61 17.81
CA ARG A 611 7.26 -18.32 18.02
C ARG A 611 8.23 -17.52 18.88
N THR A 612 8.17 -16.20 18.83
CA THR A 612 8.93 -15.28 19.68
C THR A 612 8.06 -14.09 20.11
N PRO A 613 8.36 -13.41 21.23
CA PRO A 613 7.54 -12.30 21.76
C PRO A 613 7.38 -11.05 20.86
N THR A 614 8.05 -11.02 19.70
CA THR A 614 8.00 -9.91 18.72
C THR A 614 7.85 -10.42 17.29
N ALA A 615 7.42 -11.67 17.09
CA ALA A 615 7.34 -12.27 15.75
C ALA A 615 6.34 -11.53 14.83
N ASP A 616 5.29 -10.97 15.40
CA ASP A 616 4.30 -10.08 14.77
C ASP A 616 4.89 -8.78 14.19
N LEU A 617 6.04 -8.34 14.73
CA LEU A 617 6.77 -7.15 14.30
C LEU A 617 8.00 -7.46 13.44
N THR A 618 8.58 -8.65 13.56
CA THR A 618 9.93 -8.95 13.04
C THR A 618 9.98 -10.00 11.93
N TYR A 619 8.89 -10.75 11.73
CA TYR A 619 8.75 -11.73 10.65
C TYR A 619 7.88 -11.14 9.53
N VAL A 620 8.13 -11.52 8.27
CA VAL A 620 7.28 -11.10 7.14
C VAL A 620 5.95 -11.87 7.09
N PHE A 621 6.00 -13.18 7.39
CA PHE A 621 4.85 -14.08 7.29
C PHE A 621 4.32 -14.48 8.67
N ALA A 622 3.00 -14.48 8.82
CA ALA A 622 2.32 -15.02 9.99
C ALA A 622 2.31 -16.55 9.94
N ASP A 623 1.79 -17.13 8.85
CA ASP A 623 1.71 -18.58 8.63
C ASP A 623 2.36 -19.00 7.31
N GLY A 624 1.91 -20.12 6.73
CA GLY A 624 2.36 -20.62 5.43
C GLY A 624 2.28 -19.61 4.28
N VAL A 625 1.32 -18.67 4.29
CA VAL A 625 1.02 -17.82 3.12
C VAL A 625 0.65 -16.37 3.49
N HIS A 626 0.16 -16.13 4.71
CA HIS A 626 -0.38 -14.82 5.11
C HIS A 626 0.69 -13.91 5.75
N PRO A 627 0.65 -12.58 5.54
CA PRO A 627 1.60 -11.65 6.15
C PRO A 627 1.38 -11.43 7.66
N THR A 628 2.44 -11.03 8.38
CA THR A 628 2.29 -10.49 9.74
C THR A 628 1.61 -9.12 9.75
N THR A 629 1.19 -8.67 10.94
CA THR A 629 0.65 -7.32 11.13
C THR A 629 1.63 -6.23 10.70
N GLN A 630 2.95 -6.41 10.91
CA GLN A 630 3.93 -5.46 10.40
C GLN A 630 4.00 -5.45 8.87
N MET A 631 3.91 -6.60 8.20
CA MET A 631 3.89 -6.63 6.74
C MET A 631 2.58 -6.05 6.16
N HIS A 632 1.45 -6.20 6.84
CA HIS A 632 0.24 -5.46 6.50
C HIS A 632 0.37 -3.95 6.67
N LYS A 633 1.10 -3.44 7.67
CA LYS A 633 1.43 -2.00 7.80
C LYS A 633 2.32 -1.51 6.66
N VAL A 634 3.32 -2.31 6.26
CA VAL A 634 4.20 -2.01 5.12
C VAL A 634 3.40 -1.95 3.82
N LEU A 635 2.51 -2.92 3.58
CA LEU A 635 1.61 -2.90 2.43
C LEU A 635 0.64 -1.71 2.45
N ALA A 636 0.03 -1.40 3.59
CA ALA A 636 -0.88 -0.27 3.72
C ALA A 636 -0.20 1.08 3.41
N ARG A 637 1.03 1.28 3.89
CA ARG A 637 1.84 2.46 3.55
C ARG A 637 2.16 2.52 2.07
N HIS A 638 2.58 1.41 1.47
CA HIS A 638 2.87 1.34 0.03
C HIS A 638 1.64 1.64 -0.84
N VAL A 639 0.44 1.21 -0.40
CA VAL A 639 -0.81 1.59 -1.04
C VAL A 639 -1.07 3.08 -0.87
N GLN A 640 -0.97 3.64 0.34
CA GLN A 640 -1.12 5.07 0.61
C GLN A 640 -0.21 5.93 -0.30
N GLU A 641 1.07 5.58 -0.39
CA GLU A 641 2.10 6.21 -1.24
C GLU A 641 1.77 6.17 -2.74
N LYS A 642 0.85 5.32 -3.20
CA LYS A 642 0.48 5.17 -4.61
C LYS A 642 -0.97 5.52 -4.92
N LEU A 643 -1.86 5.49 -3.93
CA LEU A 643 -3.31 5.53 -4.12
C LEU A 643 -3.78 6.77 -4.88
N GLY A 644 -3.27 7.96 -4.52
CA GLY A 644 -3.60 9.20 -5.23
C GLY A 644 -3.19 9.16 -6.71
N LEU A 645 -1.95 8.73 -6.98
CA LEU A 645 -1.42 8.61 -8.35
C LEU A 645 -2.24 7.62 -9.18
N LEU A 646 -2.50 6.43 -8.64
CA LEU A 646 -3.21 5.36 -9.34
C LEU A 646 -4.66 5.74 -9.65
N LEU A 647 -5.38 6.33 -8.69
CA LEU A 647 -6.79 6.70 -8.88
C LEU A 647 -6.97 7.80 -9.92
N VAL A 648 -6.15 8.86 -9.92
CA VAL A 648 -6.32 9.91 -10.92
C VAL A 648 -5.77 9.50 -12.28
N THR A 649 -4.70 8.68 -12.35
CA THR A 649 -4.28 8.05 -13.61
C THR A 649 -5.44 7.27 -14.25
N ALA A 650 -6.15 6.49 -13.43
CA ALA A 650 -7.32 5.74 -13.88
C ALA A 650 -8.52 6.64 -14.25
N MET A 651 -8.70 7.82 -13.64
CA MET A 651 -9.78 8.76 -13.98
C MET A 651 -9.51 9.58 -15.25
N VAL A 652 -8.27 9.60 -15.74
CA VAL A 652 -7.87 10.26 -17.00
C VAL A 652 -7.88 9.27 -18.19
N GLN A 653 -8.06 7.97 -17.92
CA GLN A 653 -8.20 6.86 -18.87
C GLN A 653 -9.67 6.47 -19.06
#